data_AF-A0A356I600-F1
#
_entry.id   AF-A0A356I600-F1
#
_cell.length_a   1.000
_cell.length_b   1.000
_cell.length_c   1.000
_cell.angle_alpha   90.00
_cell.angle_beta   90.00
_cell.angle_gamma   90.00
#
_symmetry.space_group_name_H-M   'P 1'
#
loop_
_entity.id
_entity.type
_entity.pdbx_description
1 polymer ?
#
loop_
_entity_poly.entity_id
_entity_poly.type
_entity_poly.pdbx_seq_one_letter_code
_entity_poly.pdbx_strand_id
1 'polypeptide(L)'
;MRFILYIFIWLVLFHLEGHRKVYSEGMRPNILWIYAEDLSPWLGCYGDAVNQGGTPHIDSIAEQGVLFERAFAPAPVCSATRSAVIMGQSAIRFGAHQHRSSRKGTPIYLPNGYALLPELMLDAGYTTFNYGKADYNFIWDRSAYSIALSSATDFKSLVDQQPFFGQIQTKGGKTNTDRFPVERRVSPDHVKVPADYPDDSVFREVVAQHYDAIRSEDDRVGEILRGLEAAGLHTNTIVVYFSDHGANRLLRHKQMTTEGGLHVPLVMCGPESLVPRGVLRSDLVDLLDLSATTLTWAGIEIPSWYEGQDLFSTNFSERTFVGAHKDRLDHTIDRVRSIRSDRFRYVRNYKLDRVLLQPQYRDTHTSFLHLNNLYQSNTLSDLHRSIYFGARPAEELYEVKRDPSMTKNVAENPQFKNELERHRRWLNTWLAAGDMGSEEESIKTLQANGENQPWGEGVNPEYERYREDRDGDGLSDKWEQLNSRNPEDGHLIFTFDCGGWQTEGWSSKNLSSQLAGELGTLDFKLMGSSGSICRGNLAVKMEMDLAVLKVSGKTDEDIEINLLINGFLMGRGTMLKSDTLQSVSIEIDHILLEKPIQELELVFNGSSGTRVVLDSIKFGDLQKPKRPNVIYILADDLGYGEVGYNGQKLIQTPELDSMAEDGMTFSAHYCGSAVCAPSRCSLMTGLHSGHAYIRSNSPGYPNGQTPLPEETETVAKLAKRAGYTTAIIGKWGLGGVLKDEDNPVANSGHPNHQGFDYFFGYLDQRKAHNYYPDHLWRNREWVNLENSSNGWDPTNQDYSHDLMTEEAIKWITANKEEPLFLYLAYCVPHTWWQVPDLGIYKEEDWPEKHLQIQAAMISRMDRDIGRIKRLIETLGLAENTLIIFNSDNGAHGRGLTREFFDSTGGLNGKKRMMNEGGVRSPMLAYWPGMIKAGSTSDHLSAFWDFLPTLAELTGEPVRGKTDGISMVPELLGRKEQQAKHTYLYWELYEGRPNCALRMDHWKGIVRDRRNGAKLELYDLRTDESEQEDVVGKHPQVANEIRVMMEEAHRPNIFWHMNNKPLFDVDKACSITGIIPQPGEKK
;
A
#
# COMPACT_ATOMS: atom_id res chain seq x y z
N MET A 1 -12.30 -70.56 -69.77
CA MET A 1 -12.76 -69.51 -68.85
C MET A 1 -12.89 -69.93 -67.37
N ARG A 2 -12.39 -71.10 -66.93
CA ARG A 2 -12.31 -71.50 -65.51
C ARG A 2 -10.88 -71.60 -64.95
N PHE A 3 -9.86 -71.40 -65.80
CA PHE A 3 -8.44 -71.54 -65.41
C PHE A 3 -7.77 -70.21 -65.02
N ILE A 4 -8.38 -69.06 -65.34
CA ILE A 4 -7.84 -67.72 -65.04
C ILE A 4 -8.30 -67.21 -63.66
N LEU A 5 -9.38 -67.77 -63.09
CA LEU A 5 -9.89 -67.35 -61.78
C LEU A 5 -9.10 -67.98 -60.61
N TYR A 6 -8.46 -69.14 -60.80
CA TYR A 6 -7.67 -69.79 -59.74
C TYR A 6 -6.27 -69.19 -59.56
N ILE A 7 -5.68 -68.61 -60.61
CA ILE A 7 -4.36 -67.94 -60.53
C ILE A 7 -4.48 -66.56 -59.88
N PHE A 8 -5.64 -65.89 -60.01
CA PHE A 8 -5.87 -64.59 -59.35
C PHE A 8 -6.15 -64.72 -57.84
N ILE A 9 -6.75 -65.83 -57.39
CA ILE A 9 -7.00 -66.06 -55.96
C ILE A 9 -5.70 -66.48 -55.22
N TRP A 10 -4.78 -67.17 -55.89
CA TRP A 10 -3.48 -67.52 -55.28
C TRP A 10 -2.49 -66.35 -55.25
N LEU A 11 -2.54 -65.43 -56.21
CA LEU A 11 -1.71 -64.20 -56.20
C LEU A 11 -2.23 -63.12 -55.24
N VAL A 12 -3.54 -63.08 -54.94
CA VAL A 12 -4.09 -62.15 -53.94
C VAL A 12 -3.87 -62.68 -52.51
N LEU A 13 -3.80 -64.00 -52.31
CA LEU A 13 -3.46 -64.58 -51.00
C LEU A 13 -1.95 -64.54 -50.69
N PHE A 14 -1.06 -64.54 -51.70
CA PHE A 14 0.38 -64.35 -51.48
C PHE A 14 0.85 -62.88 -51.44
N HIS A 15 0.00 -61.91 -51.77
CA HIS A 15 0.29 -60.47 -51.60
C HIS A 15 -0.31 -59.87 -50.31
N LEU A 16 -1.09 -60.65 -49.55
CA LEU A 16 -1.60 -60.26 -48.23
C LEU A 16 -0.87 -60.92 -47.04
N GLU A 17 0.09 -61.81 -47.29
CA GLU A 17 0.98 -62.38 -46.26
C GLU A 17 2.45 -62.00 -46.45
N GLY A 18 2.73 -61.10 -47.40
CA GLY A 18 4.08 -60.79 -47.87
C GLY A 18 4.73 -59.52 -47.36
N HIS A 19 4.27 -58.91 -46.24
CA HIS A 19 5.00 -57.83 -45.55
C HIS A 19 4.78 -57.86 -44.03
N ARG A 20 4.74 -59.05 -43.41
CA ARG A 20 5.24 -59.22 -42.03
C ARG A 20 6.73 -59.50 -42.10
N LYS A 21 7.52 -58.45 -42.36
CA LYS A 21 8.96 -58.54 -42.14
C LYS A 21 9.20 -58.35 -40.63
N VAL A 22 9.18 -59.49 -39.94
CA VAL A 22 10.04 -59.82 -38.80
C VAL A 22 10.04 -58.80 -37.66
N TYR A 23 9.01 -58.82 -36.81
CA TYR A 23 9.33 -58.91 -35.38
C TYR A 23 9.63 -60.38 -35.14
N SER A 24 10.92 -60.73 -35.07
CA SER A 24 11.34 -61.99 -34.45
C SER A 24 10.67 -62.11 -33.07
N GLU A 25 10.44 -63.33 -32.59
CA GLU A 25 9.99 -63.65 -31.21
C GLU A 25 10.96 -63.12 -30.11
N GLY A 26 11.18 -61.81 -30.07
CA GLY A 26 12.09 -61.10 -29.17
C GLY A 26 11.28 -60.13 -28.32
N MET A 27 11.49 -60.22 -27.01
CA MET A 27 10.87 -59.50 -25.90
C MET A 27 10.36 -58.09 -26.26
N ARG A 28 9.08 -57.79 -25.98
CA ARG A 28 8.54 -56.42 -26.01
C ARG A 28 9.39 -55.52 -25.09
N PRO A 29 9.67 -54.25 -25.46
CA PRO A 29 10.56 -53.41 -24.67
C PRO A 29 9.89 -53.03 -23.34
N ASN A 30 10.69 -52.85 -22.31
CA ASN A 30 10.28 -52.08 -21.14
C ASN A 30 10.31 -50.60 -21.50
N ILE A 31 9.46 -49.80 -20.86
CA ILE A 31 9.38 -48.36 -21.09
C ILE A 31 9.41 -47.66 -19.73
N LEU A 32 10.41 -46.81 -19.52
CA LEU A 32 10.57 -46.02 -18.31
C LEU A 32 10.55 -44.53 -18.66
N TRP A 33 9.60 -43.83 -18.09
CA TRP A 33 9.56 -42.37 -18.10
C TRP A 33 10.19 -41.81 -16.82
N ILE A 34 11.20 -40.96 -16.99
CA ILE A 34 11.73 -40.09 -15.94
C ILE A 34 11.11 -38.71 -16.17
N TYR A 35 10.17 -38.36 -15.31
CA TYR A 35 9.33 -37.19 -15.44
C TYR A 35 9.78 -36.14 -14.42
N ALA A 36 10.53 -35.14 -14.87
CA ALA A 36 11.00 -34.05 -14.04
C ALA A 36 9.92 -32.97 -13.85
N GLU A 37 9.80 -32.43 -12.63
CA GLU A 37 8.92 -31.28 -12.40
C GLU A 37 9.63 -29.94 -12.62
N ASP A 38 8.95 -29.03 -13.30
CA ASP A 38 9.28 -27.60 -13.41
C ASP A 38 10.70 -27.31 -13.95
N LEU A 39 11.13 -27.97 -15.03
CA LEU A 39 12.50 -27.91 -15.56
C LEU A 39 12.57 -27.39 -17.02
N SER A 40 13.26 -26.26 -17.22
CA SER A 40 13.59 -25.69 -18.54
C SER A 40 14.73 -26.47 -19.25
N PRO A 41 14.82 -26.47 -20.59
CA PRO A 41 15.86 -27.18 -21.36
C PRO A 41 17.25 -26.50 -21.30
N TRP A 42 17.71 -26.12 -20.12
CA TRP A 42 19.03 -25.52 -19.87
C TRP A 42 20.05 -26.60 -19.52
N LEU A 43 20.21 -27.57 -20.43
CA LEU A 43 21.03 -28.77 -20.27
C LEU A 43 22.23 -28.72 -21.24
N GLY A 44 23.31 -29.44 -20.91
CA GLY A 44 24.50 -29.53 -21.76
C GLY A 44 24.17 -30.03 -23.18
N CYS A 45 23.33 -31.06 -23.30
CA CYS A 45 22.89 -31.58 -24.60
C CYS A 45 22.05 -30.62 -25.44
N TYR A 46 21.45 -29.59 -24.83
CA TYR A 46 20.75 -28.51 -25.53
C TYR A 46 21.68 -27.34 -25.93
N GLY A 47 22.99 -27.48 -25.70
CA GLY A 47 23.99 -26.45 -25.99
C GLY A 47 24.00 -25.29 -24.99
N ASP A 48 23.46 -25.49 -23.78
CA ASP A 48 23.53 -24.49 -22.72
C ASP A 48 24.98 -24.34 -22.22
N ALA A 49 25.52 -23.12 -22.32
CA ALA A 49 26.92 -22.86 -21.99
C ALA A 49 27.25 -23.02 -20.49
N VAL A 50 26.29 -22.78 -19.59
CA VAL A 50 26.48 -22.89 -18.14
C VAL A 50 26.49 -24.36 -17.71
N ASN A 51 25.68 -25.20 -18.35
CA ASN A 51 25.59 -26.62 -18.09
C ASN A 51 26.37 -27.51 -19.05
N GLN A 52 27.26 -26.93 -19.87
CA GLN A 52 28.20 -27.71 -20.68
C GLN A 52 29.05 -28.63 -19.77
N GLY A 53 28.83 -29.94 -19.85
CA GLY A 53 29.45 -30.94 -18.98
C GLY A 53 28.93 -30.97 -17.53
N GLY A 54 27.90 -30.17 -17.21
CA GLY A 54 27.25 -30.12 -15.90
C GLY A 54 26.12 -31.13 -15.73
N THR A 55 25.63 -31.73 -16.81
CA THR A 55 24.53 -32.69 -16.85
C THR A 55 24.87 -34.00 -17.56
N PRO A 56 25.99 -34.68 -17.20
CA PRO A 56 26.53 -35.80 -17.95
C PRO A 56 25.56 -36.99 -18.09
N HIS A 57 24.66 -37.21 -17.14
CA HIS A 57 23.77 -38.37 -17.18
C HIS A 57 22.61 -38.17 -18.17
N ILE A 58 21.95 -37.02 -18.14
CA ILE A 58 20.91 -36.64 -19.11
C ILE A 58 21.53 -36.46 -20.50
N ASP A 59 22.73 -35.87 -20.58
CA ASP A 59 23.46 -35.72 -21.84
C ASP A 59 23.76 -37.10 -22.46
N SER A 60 24.06 -38.12 -21.64
CA SER A 60 24.29 -39.48 -22.11
C SER A 60 23.04 -40.15 -22.68
N ILE A 61 21.83 -39.77 -22.24
CA ILE A 61 20.57 -40.26 -22.84
C ILE A 61 20.44 -39.70 -24.26
N ALA A 62 20.72 -38.40 -24.45
CA ALA A 62 20.71 -37.78 -25.77
C ALA A 62 21.76 -38.39 -26.71
N GLU A 63 22.99 -38.58 -26.24
CA GLU A 63 24.08 -39.17 -27.02
C GLU A 63 23.79 -40.63 -27.45
N GLN A 64 23.12 -41.39 -26.59
CA GLN A 64 22.76 -42.78 -26.85
C GLN A 64 21.44 -42.96 -27.62
N GLY A 65 20.74 -41.88 -27.93
CA GLY A 65 19.43 -41.95 -28.55
C GLY A 65 19.07 -40.69 -29.33
N VAL A 66 17.92 -40.11 -29.01
CA VAL A 66 17.36 -38.96 -29.72
C VAL A 66 17.18 -37.76 -28.80
N LEU A 67 17.65 -36.61 -29.27
CA LEU A 67 17.39 -35.29 -28.69
C LEU A 67 16.32 -34.57 -29.52
N PHE A 68 15.24 -34.14 -28.87
CA PHE A 68 14.21 -33.32 -29.49
C PHE A 68 14.40 -31.86 -29.07
N GLU A 69 14.89 -31.03 -29.99
CA GLU A 69 15.20 -29.62 -29.69
C GLU A 69 13.95 -28.79 -29.41
N ARG A 70 12.80 -29.15 -29.99
CA ARG A 70 11.58 -28.34 -29.99
C ARG A 70 10.37 -29.13 -29.47
N ALA A 71 10.48 -29.65 -28.25
CA ALA A 71 9.39 -30.29 -27.53
C ALA A 71 8.61 -29.30 -26.66
N PHE A 72 7.28 -29.32 -26.77
CA PHE A 72 6.41 -28.37 -26.08
C PHE A 72 5.34 -29.05 -25.22
N ALA A 73 5.21 -28.55 -23.99
CA ALA A 73 4.14 -28.94 -23.09
C ALA A 73 2.77 -28.41 -23.58
N PRO A 74 1.68 -29.16 -23.37
CA PRO A 74 0.32 -28.73 -23.72
C PRO A 74 -0.24 -27.66 -22.77
N ALA A 75 0.36 -27.48 -21.59
CA ALA A 75 0.02 -26.44 -20.62
C ALA A 75 1.26 -26.01 -19.83
N PRO A 76 1.32 -24.78 -19.28
CA PRO A 76 2.47 -24.31 -18.51
C PRO A 76 2.35 -24.69 -17.02
N VAL A 77 1.67 -25.78 -16.68
CA VAL A 77 1.39 -26.16 -15.28
C VAL A 77 1.21 -27.67 -15.09
N CYS A 78 1.75 -28.20 -13.99
CA CYS A 78 1.98 -29.63 -13.80
C CYS A 78 0.73 -30.52 -13.95
N SER A 79 -0.37 -30.26 -13.23
CA SER A 79 -1.53 -31.17 -13.23
C SER A 79 -2.27 -31.22 -14.57
N ALA A 80 -2.33 -30.09 -15.29
CA ALA A 80 -2.95 -30.03 -16.60
C ALA A 80 -2.09 -30.74 -17.65
N THR A 81 -0.77 -30.51 -17.64
CA THR A 81 0.16 -31.23 -18.52
C THR A 81 0.13 -32.73 -18.25
N ARG A 82 0.24 -33.14 -16.98
CA ARG A 82 0.23 -34.56 -16.60
C ARG A 82 -1.07 -35.26 -16.99
N SER A 83 -2.21 -34.57 -16.86
CA SER A 83 -3.52 -35.07 -17.32
C SER A 83 -3.58 -35.21 -18.84
N ALA A 84 -3.07 -34.22 -19.58
CA ALA A 84 -3.07 -34.25 -21.04
C ALA A 84 -2.16 -35.36 -21.59
N VAL A 85 -0.93 -35.47 -21.06
CA VAL A 85 0.04 -36.49 -21.47
C VAL A 85 -0.53 -37.87 -21.16
N ILE A 86 -1.01 -38.17 -19.94
CA ILE A 86 -1.48 -39.53 -19.62
C ILE A 86 -2.68 -39.99 -20.46
N MET A 87 -3.46 -39.04 -20.99
CA MET A 87 -4.61 -39.29 -21.87
C MET A 87 -4.29 -39.22 -23.36
N GLY A 88 -3.11 -38.71 -23.73
CA GLY A 88 -2.71 -38.50 -25.13
C GLY A 88 -3.51 -37.43 -25.88
N GLN A 89 -4.25 -36.58 -25.17
CA GLN A 89 -5.15 -35.57 -25.74
C GLN A 89 -5.06 -34.27 -24.93
N SER A 90 -5.26 -33.11 -25.55
CA SER A 90 -5.26 -31.83 -24.84
C SER A 90 -6.33 -31.80 -23.72
N ALA A 91 -5.97 -31.27 -22.55
CA ALA A 91 -6.85 -31.28 -21.38
C ALA A 91 -8.13 -30.43 -21.55
N ILE A 92 -8.17 -29.52 -22.53
CA ILE A 92 -9.38 -28.77 -22.88
C ILE A 92 -10.45 -29.62 -23.58
N ARG A 93 -10.13 -30.84 -24.04
CA ARG A 93 -11.12 -31.72 -24.70
C ARG A 93 -12.03 -32.47 -23.75
N PHE A 94 -11.54 -32.73 -22.53
CA PHE A 94 -12.22 -33.59 -21.55
C PHE A 94 -12.31 -32.96 -20.15
N GLY A 95 -12.18 -31.63 -20.05
CA GLY A 95 -12.47 -30.89 -18.82
C GLY A 95 -11.34 -30.85 -17.78
N ALA A 96 -10.18 -31.43 -18.07
CA ALA A 96 -9.04 -31.50 -17.13
C ALA A 96 -8.09 -30.29 -17.19
N HIS A 97 -8.49 -29.21 -17.86
CA HIS A 97 -7.63 -28.06 -18.19
C HIS A 97 -7.35 -27.13 -17.00
N GLN A 98 -8.24 -27.11 -16.01
CA GLN A 98 -8.12 -26.27 -14.82
C GLN A 98 -7.11 -26.86 -13.81
N HIS A 99 -6.15 -26.07 -13.31
CA HIS A 99 -5.12 -26.58 -12.38
C HIS A 99 -5.73 -27.08 -11.06
N ARG A 100 -5.26 -28.24 -10.58
CA ARG A 100 -5.66 -28.90 -9.32
C ARG A 100 -7.15 -29.21 -9.20
N SER A 101 -7.80 -29.47 -10.32
CA SER A 101 -9.24 -29.73 -10.36
C SER A 101 -9.57 -31.16 -9.97
N SER A 102 -10.85 -31.41 -9.65
CA SER A 102 -11.35 -32.71 -9.18
C SER A 102 -10.70 -33.23 -7.88
N ARG A 103 -9.91 -32.42 -7.16
CA ARG A 103 -9.43 -32.71 -5.79
C ARG A 103 -10.47 -32.38 -4.72
N LYS A 104 -11.21 -31.30 -4.96
CA LYS A 104 -12.35 -30.80 -4.19
C LYS A 104 -13.42 -30.30 -5.17
N GLY A 105 -14.67 -30.18 -4.73
CA GLY A 105 -15.75 -29.62 -5.55
C GLY A 105 -16.44 -30.64 -6.46
N THR A 106 -16.65 -30.27 -7.72
CA THR A 106 -17.33 -31.14 -8.70
C THR A 106 -16.34 -32.16 -9.27
N PRO A 107 -16.60 -33.48 -9.12
CA PRO A 107 -15.73 -34.50 -9.70
C PRO A 107 -15.76 -34.43 -11.22
N ILE A 108 -14.59 -34.58 -11.85
CA ILE A 108 -14.46 -34.67 -13.30
C ILE A 108 -14.28 -36.14 -13.64
N TYR A 109 -15.16 -36.68 -14.48
CA TYR A 109 -15.08 -38.05 -14.99
C TYR A 109 -14.65 -38.03 -16.45
N LEU A 110 -13.82 -38.98 -16.85
CA LEU A 110 -13.44 -39.15 -18.24
C LEU A 110 -14.65 -39.58 -19.09
N PRO A 111 -14.70 -39.19 -20.38
CA PRO A 111 -15.74 -39.67 -21.28
C PRO A 111 -15.76 -41.19 -21.40
N ASN A 112 -16.94 -41.76 -21.67
CA ASN A 112 -17.08 -43.21 -21.84
C ASN A 112 -16.14 -43.74 -22.93
N GLY A 113 -15.41 -44.81 -22.62
CA GLY A 113 -14.46 -45.45 -23.53
C GLY A 113 -13.04 -44.87 -23.48
N TYR A 114 -12.81 -43.80 -22.73
CA TYR A 114 -11.47 -43.29 -22.47
C TYR A 114 -10.80 -44.13 -21.40
N ALA A 115 -9.51 -44.41 -21.58
CA ALA A 115 -8.66 -45.09 -20.62
C ALA A 115 -7.32 -44.37 -20.49
N LEU A 116 -6.72 -44.41 -19.31
CA LEU A 116 -5.39 -43.87 -19.06
C LEU A 116 -4.36 -44.72 -19.79
N LEU A 117 -3.25 -44.12 -20.22
CA LEU A 117 -2.10 -44.84 -20.76
C LEU A 117 -1.71 -46.10 -19.94
N PRO A 118 -1.50 -46.03 -18.60
CA PRO A 118 -1.21 -47.22 -17.80
C PRO A 118 -2.31 -48.28 -17.80
N GLU A 119 -3.59 -47.93 -17.96
CA GLU A 119 -4.67 -48.92 -18.09
C GLU A 119 -4.56 -49.65 -19.44
N LEU A 120 -4.34 -48.90 -20.53
CA LEU A 120 -4.10 -49.48 -21.86
C LEU A 120 -2.86 -50.39 -21.88
N MET A 121 -1.80 -49.99 -21.18
CA MET A 121 -0.59 -50.81 -21.04
C MET A 121 -0.85 -52.08 -20.23
N LEU A 122 -1.59 -51.96 -19.13
CA LEU A 122 -1.97 -53.10 -18.28
C LEU A 122 -2.82 -54.11 -19.06
N ASP A 123 -3.80 -53.64 -19.84
CA ASP A 123 -4.63 -54.47 -20.71
C ASP A 123 -3.82 -55.19 -21.79
N ALA A 124 -2.73 -54.58 -22.25
CA ALA A 124 -1.76 -55.20 -23.16
C ALA A 124 -0.79 -56.18 -22.47
N GLY A 125 -0.92 -56.40 -21.16
CA GLY A 125 -0.11 -57.31 -20.37
C GLY A 125 1.24 -56.74 -19.94
N TYR A 126 1.35 -55.42 -19.80
CA TYR A 126 2.49 -54.78 -19.13
C TYR A 126 2.27 -54.70 -17.62
N THR A 127 3.34 -54.86 -16.86
CA THR A 127 3.37 -54.42 -15.46
C THR A 127 3.45 -52.90 -15.42
N THR A 128 2.61 -52.24 -14.63
CA THR A 128 2.56 -50.77 -14.57
C THR A 128 2.88 -50.23 -13.18
N PHE A 129 3.65 -49.14 -13.12
CA PHE A 129 3.93 -48.45 -11.86
C PHE A 129 4.09 -46.94 -11.99
N ASN A 130 3.84 -46.25 -10.88
CA ASN A 130 4.17 -44.84 -10.71
C ASN A 130 4.88 -44.63 -9.38
N TYR A 131 6.12 -44.16 -9.43
CA TYR A 131 6.85 -43.71 -8.26
C TYR A 131 6.85 -42.18 -8.20
N GLY A 132 5.98 -41.62 -7.36
CA GLY A 132 5.88 -40.18 -7.13
C GLY A 132 4.45 -39.66 -7.33
N LYS A 133 4.27 -38.51 -7.99
CA LYS A 133 2.96 -37.84 -8.08
C LYS A 133 2.05 -38.47 -9.13
N ALA A 134 0.75 -38.48 -8.81
CA ALA A 134 -0.35 -38.90 -9.67
C ALA A 134 -1.50 -37.87 -9.60
N ASP A 135 -1.16 -36.58 -9.69
CA ASP A 135 -2.12 -35.48 -9.58
C ASP A 135 -2.80 -35.18 -10.92
N TYR A 136 -3.58 -36.16 -11.39
CA TYR A 136 -4.52 -35.98 -12.50
C TYR A 136 -5.71 -35.12 -12.07
N ASN A 137 -6.22 -34.30 -12.99
CA ASN A 137 -7.32 -33.36 -12.75
C ASN A 137 -8.72 -34.00 -12.88
N PHE A 138 -8.81 -35.32 -12.80
CA PHE A 138 -10.05 -36.11 -12.93
C PHE A 138 -10.03 -37.28 -11.96
N ILE A 139 -11.18 -37.93 -11.76
CA ILE A 139 -11.31 -39.14 -10.95
C ILE A 139 -10.73 -40.32 -11.72
N TRP A 140 -9.85 -41.09 -11.08
CA TRP A 140 -9.17 -42.25 -11.65
C TRP A 140 -8.94 -43.32 -10.58
N ASP A 141 -8.75 -44.58 -10.98
CA ASP A 141 -8.49 -45.69 -10.07
C ASP A 141 -6.97 -45.96 -9.95
N ARG A 142 -6.49 -46.12 -8.72
CA ARG A 142 -5.10 -46.51 -8.46
C ARG A 142 -4.75 -47.88 -9.06
N SER A 143 -5.74 -48.73 -9.32
CA SER A 143 -5.55 -50.01 -10.02
C SER A 143 -5.01 -49.87 -11.44
N ALA A 144 -4.99 -48.66 -12.03
CA ALA A 144 -4.26 -48.38 -13.26
C ALA A 144 -2.76 -48.74 -13.16
N TYR A 145 -2.19 -48.72 -11.95
CA TYR A 145 -0.84 -49.17 -11.65
C TYR A 145 -0.85 -50.51 -10.92
N SER A 146 -0.30 -51.55 -11.54
CA SER A 146 -0.33 -52.91 -11.01
C SER A 146 0.58 -53.14 -9.81
N ILE A 147 1.67 -52.36 -9.67
CA ILE A 147 2.60 -52.46 -8.53
C ILE A 147 3.03 -51.10 -7.99
N ALA A 148 3.56 -51.11 -6.76
CA ALA A 148 4.26 -49.98 -6.15
C ALA A 148 5.74 -50.33 -5.92
N LEU A 149 6.65 -49.45 -6.33
CA LEU A 149 8.08 -49.63 -6.10
C LEU A 149 8.49 -49.20 -4.69
N SER A 150 9.49 -49.89 -4.13
CA SER A 150 10.11 -49.58 -2.83
C SER A 150 10.95 -48.30 -2.88
N SER A 151 11.60 -48.03 -4.01
CA SER A 151 12.37 -46.81 -4.27
C SER A 151 12.45 -46.51 -5.77
N ALA A 152 12.90 -45.30 -6.13
CA ALA A 152 13.11 -44.90 -7.53
C ALA A 152 14.26 -45.64 -8.24
N THR A 153 15.09 -46.41 -7.52
CA THR A 153 16.31 -47.03 -8.06
C THR A 153 16.34 -48.55 -7.87
N ASP A 154 15.36 -49.13 -7.17
CA ASP A 154 15.28 -50.57 -6.91
C ASP A 154 14.35 -51.26 -7.93
N PHE A 155 14.95 -51.78 -9.00
CA PHE A 155 14.24 -52.46 -10.08
C PHE A 155 14.27 -53.99 -9.97
N LYS A 156 14.74 -54.55 -8.84
CA LYS A 156 14.90 -56.02 -8.70
C LYS A 156 13.59 -56.78 -8.89
N SER A 157 12.49 -56.25 -8.35
CA SER A 157 11.18 -56.87 -8.50
C SER A 157 10.66 -56.87 -9.93
N LEU A 158 11.16 -55.98 -10.79
CA LEU A 158 10.72 -55.83 -12.17
C LEU A 158 11.39 -56.83 -13.12
N VAL A 159 12.48 -57.48 -12.72
CA VAL A 159 13.20 -58.47 -13.54
C VAL A 159 12.27 -59.59 -14.03
N ASP A 160 11.46 -60.13 -13.13
CA ASP A 160 10.50 -61.21 -13.42
C ASP A 160 9.10 -60.69 -13.82
N GLN A 161 8.94 -59.38 -13.98
CA GLN A 161 7.66 -58.72 -14.28
C GLN A 161 7.71 -57.92 -15.60
N GLN A 162 8.64 -58.27 -16.50
CA GLN A 162 8.73 -57.69 -17.83
C GLN A 162 7.64 -58.26 -18.77
N PRO A 163 7.15 -57.48 -19.76
CA PRO A 163 7.51 -56.08 -20.00
C PRO A 163 6.82 -55.14 -18.99
N PHE A 164 7.44 -54.00 -18.68
CA PHE A 164 6.85 -52.99 -17.79
C PHE A 164 6.77 -51.60 -18.42
N PHE A 165 5.76 -50.83 -17.99
CA PHE A 165 5.65 -49.40 -18.19
C PHE A 165 5.68 -48.69 -16.85
N GLY A 166 6.70 -47.88 -16.65
CA GLY A 166 6.95 -47.20 -15.41
C GLY A 166 7.07 -45.70 -15.61
N GLN A 167 6.61 -44.94 -14.63
CA GLN A 167 7.01 -43.54 -14.49
C GLN A 167 7.62 -43.27 -13.12
N ILE A 168 8.72 -42.51 -13.11
CA ILE A 168 9.37 -41.99 -11.91
C ILE A 168 9.27 -40.47 -11.99
N GLN A 169 8.50 -39.88 -11.08
CA GLN A 169 8.30 -38.44 -10.98
C GLN A 169 9.36 -37.86 -10.03
N THR A 170 10.22 -36.99 -10.52
CA THR A 170 11.29 -36.36 -9.74
C THR A 170 10.94 -34.91 -9.41
N LYS A 171 11.67 -34.32 -8.46
CA LYS A 171 11.42 -32.93 -8.08
C LYS A 171 11.93 -31.93 -9.13
N GLY A 172 12.85 -32.32 -10.01
CA GLY A 172 13.39 -31.44 -11.05
C GLY A 172 13.79 -30.06 -10.50
N GLY A 173 13.25 -29.00 -11.11
CA GLY A 173 13.46 -27.60 -10.71
C GLY A 173 12.89 -27.22 -9.34
N LYS A 174 12.06 -28.06 -8.70
CA LYS A 174 11.60 -27.87 -7.31
C LYS A 174 12.60 -28.31 -6.26
N THR A 175 13.76 -28.84 -6.66
CA THR A 175 14.79 -29.30 -5.73
C THR A 175 15.35 -28.14 -4.90
N ASN A 176 15.40 -28.31 -3.58
CA ASN A 176 16.14 -27.40 -2.70
C ASN A 176 17.62 -27.76 -2.79
N THR A 177 18.43 -26.78 -3.19
CA THR A 177 19.87 -26.92 -3.45
C THR A 177 20.75 -26.39 -2.30
N ASP A 178 20.18 -26.08 -1.13
CA ASP A 178 20.92 -25.62 0.06
C ASP A 178 22.02 -26.60 0.51
N ARG A 179 21.83 -27.89 0.24
CA ARG A 179 22.79 -28.97 0.53
C ARG A 179 23.52 -29.48 -0.71
N PHE A 180 23.30 -28.87 -1.88
CA PHE A 180 24.02 -29.25 -3.10
C PHE A 180 25.50 -28.86 -2.95
N PRO A 181 26.47 -29.70 -3.38
CA PRO A 181 27.89 -29.43 -3.16
C PRO A 181 28.32 -28.06 -3.71
N VAL A 182 28.99 -27.26 -2.88
CA VAL A 182 29.31 -25.84 -3.19
C VAL A 182 30.17 -25.72 -4.45
N GLU A 183 31.10 -26.65 -4.63
CA GLU A 183 31.99 -26.74 -5.79
C GLU A 183 31.28 -27.05 -7.11
N ARG A 184 30.04 -27.56 -7.04
CA ARG A 184 29.20 -27.82 -8.22
C ARG A 184 28.13 -26.76 -8.43
N ARG A 185 28.00 -25.77 -7.55
CA ARG A 185 27.02 -24.69 -7.72
C ARG A 185 27.43 -23.74 -8.83
N VAL A 186 26.44 -23.18 -9.49
CA VAL A 186 26.62 -22.13 -10.49
C VAL A 186 26.76 -20.79 -9.77
N SER A 187 27.78 -20.01 -10.14
CA SER A 187 27.90 -18.63 -9.66
C SER A 187 26.80 -17.75 -10.28
N PRO A 188 26.07 -16.95 -9.49
CA PRO A 188 25.13 -15.95 -10.01
C PRO A 188 25.76 -14.96 -11.00
N ASP A 189 27.06 -14.72 -10.94
CA ASP A 189 27.76 -13.81 -11.88
C ASP A 189 27.96 -14.41 -13.28
N HIS A 190 27.76 -15.73 -13.44
CA HIS A 190 28.00 -16.45 -14.69
C HIS A 190 26.72 -16.83 -15.42
N VAL A 191 25.54 -16.51 -14.86
CA VAL A 191 24.26 -16.84 -15.51
C VAL A 191 23.77 -15.69 -16.38
N LYS A 192 23.00 -16.04 -17.41
CA LYS A 192 22.26 -15.07 -18.21
C LYS A 192 20.80 -15.07 -17.77
N VAL A 193 20.34 -13.95 -17.21
CA VAL A 193 18.93 -13.76 -16.88
C VAL A 193 18.10 -13.61 -18.18
N PRO A 194 16.96 -14.31 -18.34
CA PRO A 194 16.09 -14.11 -19.49
C PRO A 194 15.61 -12.65 -19.58
N ALA A 195 15.50 -12.10 -20.80
CA ALA A 195 15.30 -10.66 -21.01
C ALA A 195 13.94 -10.14 -20.51
N ASP A 196 12.99 -11.04 -20.28
CA ASP A 196 11.70 -10.77 -19.64
C ASP A 196 11.77 -10.59 -18.12
N TYR A 197 12.96 -10.61 -17.51
CA TYR A 197 13.20 -10.28 -16.10
C TYR A 197 14.24 -9.17 -15.95
N PRO A 198 14.21 -8.38 -14.86
CA PRO A 198 15.30 -7.49 -14.49
C PRO A 198 16.61 -8.28 -14.30
N ASP A 199 17.70 -7.83 -14.94
CA ASP A 199 19.02 -8.45 -14.78
C ASP A 199 19.75 -7.85 -13.56
N ASP A 200 19.33 -8.29 -12.37
CA ASP A 200 19.90 -7.89 -11.08
C ASP A 200 20.32 -9.10 -10.24
N SER A 201 20.89 -8.83 -9.05
CA SER A 201 21.40 -9.89 -8.16
C SER A 201 20.33 -10.89 -7.77
N VAL A 202 19.08 -10.45 -7.55
CA VAL A 202 17.97 -11.32 -7.13
C VAL A 202 17.62 -12.32 -8.24
N PHE A 203 17.44 -11.84 -9.47
CA PHE A 203 17.11 -12.75 -10.58
C PHE A 203 18.30 -13.61 -11.02
N ARG A 204 19.54 -13.12 -10.90
CA ARG A 204 20.75 -13.94 -11.10
C ARG A 204 20.82 -15.10 -10.11
N GLU A 205 20.51 -14.85 -8.84
CA GLU A 205 20.43 -15.92 -7.83
C GLU A 205 19.33 -16.93 -8.13
N VAL A 206 18.14 -16.47 -8.55
CA VAL A 206 17.03 -17.36 -8.94
C VAL A 206 17.42 -18.26 -10.10
N VAL A 207 18.08 -17.70 -11.13
CA VAL A 207 18.52 -18.44 -12.30
C VAL A 207 19.64 -19.42 -11.94
N ALA A 208 20.64 -19.00 -11.17
CA ALA A 208 21.71 -19.88 -10.68
C ALA A 208 21.16 -21.05 -9.85
N GLN A 209 20.20 -20.78 -8.97
CA GLN A 209 19.53 -21.82 -8.19
C GLN A 209 18.80 -22.85 -9.08
N HIS A 210 18.17 -22.39 -10.17
CA HIS A 210 17.52 -23.30 -11.12
C HIS A 210 18.54 -24.18 -11.86
N TYR A 211 19.70 -23.63 -12.23
CA TYR A 211 20.82 -24.42 -12.77
C TYR A 211 21.32 -25.48 -11.77
N ASP A 212 21.46 -25.12 -10.49
CA ASP A 212 21.84 -26.07 -9.45
C ASP A 212 20.80 -27.20 -9.30
N ALA A 213 19.51 -26.87 -9.42
CA ALA A 213 18.44 -27.87 -9.37
C ALA A 213 18.51 -28.83 -10.56
N ILE A 214 18.85 -28.34 -11.75
CA ILE A 214 19.10 -29.16 -12.94
C ILE A 214 20.29 -30.12 -12.71
N ARG A 215 21.41 -29.64 -12.16
CA ARG A 215 22.59 -30.49 -11.88
C ARG A 215 22.30 -31.55 -10.81
N SER A 216 21.49 -31.20 -9.80
CA SER A 216 21.04 -32.16 -8.79
C SER A 216 20.05 -33.19 -9.37
N GLU A 217 19.24 -32.81 -10.35
CA GLU A 217 18.34 -33.72 -11.06
C GLU A 217 19.14 -34.70 -11.93
N ASP A 218 20.20 -34.24 -12.59
CA ASP A 218 21.12 -35.10 -13.35
C ASP A 218 21.73 -36.22 -12.49
N ASP A 219 22.17 -35.90 -11.27
CA ASP A 219 22.69 -36.90 -10.33
C ASP A 219 21.65 -38.00 -10.05
N ARG A 220 20.39 -37.60 -9.87
CA ARG A 220 19.26 -38.51 -9.63
C ARG A 220 18.97 -39.38 -10.85
N VAL A 221 18.99 -38.81 -12.05
CA VAL A 221 18.87 -39.56 -13.30
C VAL A 221 19.99 -40.60 -13.38
N GLY A 222 21.23 -40.22 -13.05
CA GLY A 222 22.36 -41.15 -12.98
C GLY A 222 22.14 -42.30 -12.00
N GLU A 223 21.55 -42.06 -10.83
CA GLU A 223 21.18 -43.11 -9.87
C GLU A 223 20.13 -44.08 -10.42
N ILE A 224 19.12 -43.55 -11.13
CA ILE A 224 18.05 -44.34 -11.77
C ILE A 224 18.63 -45.24 -12.86
N LEU A 225 19.47 -44.66 -13.75
CA LEU A 225 20.12 -45.40 -14.83
C LEU A 225 21.02 -46.51 -14.29
N ARG A 226 21.81 -46.24 -13.24
CA ARG A 226 22.62 -47.27 -12.56
C ARG A 226 21.76 -48.37 -11.93
N GLY A 227 20.59 -48.03 -11.39
CA GLY A 227 19.64 -49.01 -10.87
C GLY A 227 19.14 -49.97 -11.95
N LEU A 228 18.77 -49.45 -13.12
CA LEU A 228 18.36 -50.27 -14.27
C LEU A 228 19.49 -51.16 -14.78
N GLU A 229 20.71 -50.62 -14.82
CA GLU A 229 21.90 -51.37 -15.22
C GLU A 229 22.20 -52.51 -14.25
N ALA A 230 22.20 -52.21 -12.94
CA ALA A 230 22.44 -53.20 -11.89
C ALA A 230 21.38 -54.32 -11.84
N ALA A 231 20.14 -54.04 -12.26
CA ALA A 231 19.09 -55.04 -12.41
C ALA A 231 19.17 -55.82 -13.75
N GLY A 232 20.09 -55.45 -14.65
CA GLY A 232 20.21 -56.08 -15.98
C GLY A 232 19.10 -55.72 -16.95
N LEU A 233 18.33 -54.66 -16.67
CA LEU A 233 17.14 -54.27 -17.45
C LEU A 233 17.44 -53.24 -18.55
N HIS A 234 18.57 -52.54 -18.45
CA HIS A 234 18.92 -51.40 -19.31
C HIS A 234 18.93 -51.72 -20.82
N THR A 235 19.30 -52.93 -21.24
CA THR A 235 19.43 -53.29 -22.67
C THR A 235 18.08 -53.42 -23.39
N ASN A 236 17.00 -53.74 -22.68
CA ASN A 236 15.64 -53.87 -23.21
C ASN A 236 14.72 -52.74 -22.75
N THR A 237 15.25 -51.70 -22.12
CA THR A 237 14.44 -50.58 -21.59
C THR A 237 14.63 -49.34 -22.43
N ILE A 238 13.52 -48.79 -22.93
CA ILE A 238 13.47 -47.44 -23.47
C ILE A 238 13.36 -46.48 -22.29
N VAL A 239 14.32 -45.57 -22.16
CA VAL A 239 14.32 -44.52 -21.13
C VAL A 239 13.97 -43.20 -21.80
N VAL A 240 12.94 -42.53 -21.30
CA VAL A 240 12.51 -41.21 -21.74
C VAL A 240 12.69 -40.23 -20.60
N TYR A 241 13.38 -39.12 -20.83
CA TYR A 241 13.51 -38.01 -19.87
C TYR A 241 12.84 -36.75 -20.43
N PHE A 242 11.92 -36.17 -19.67
CA PHE A 242 11.21 -34.95 -20.04
C PHE A 242 10.68 -34.18 -18.82
N SER A 243 10.17 -32.95 -19.04
CA SER A 243 9.57 -32.09 -18.00
C SER A 243 8.09 -31.76 -18.29
N ASP A 244 7.28 -31.46 -17.26
CA ASP A 244 5.88 -31.02 -17.42
C ASP A 244 5.76 -29.60 -17.96
N HIS A 245 6.67 -28.71 -17.55
CA HIS A 245 6.76 -27.32 -17.99
C HIS A 245 8.10 -26.73 -17.57
N GLY A 246 8.29 -25.42 -17.75
CA GLY A 246 9.52 -24.72 -17.41
C GLY A 246 9.74 -24.39 -15.92
N ALA A 247 10.77 -23.59 -15.67
CA ALA A 247 11.29 -23.22 -14.34
C ALA A 247 10.24 -22.69 -13.34
N ASN A 248 10.28 -23.20 -12.10
CA ASN A 248 9.28 -22.91 -11.06
C ASN A 248 9.38 -21.53 -10.40
N ARG A 249 10.58 -20.95 -10.29
CA ARG A 249 10.83 -19.68 -9.56
C ARG A 249 10.78 -18.46 -10.48
N LEU A 250 10.64 -18.69 -11.78
CA LEU A 250 10.48 -17.68 -12.81
C LEU A 250 9.00 -17.56 -13.19
N LEU A 251 8.43 -16.38 -12.99
CA LEU A 251 6.97 -16.14 -13.06
C LEU A 251 6.37 -16.41 -14.43
N ARG A 252 7.10 -16.16 -15.51
CA ARG A 252 6.70 -16.45 -16.90
C ARG A 252 7.06 -17.85 -17.38
N HIS A 253 7.88 -18.60 -16.64
CA HIS A 253 8.31 -19.97 -17.00
C HIS A 253 7.42 -21.06 -16.37
N LYS A 254 6.43 -20.65 -15.60
CA LYS A 254 5.39 -21.51 -15.07
C LYS A 254 4.13 -20.68 -15.00
N GLN A 255 2.98 -21.29 -15.24
CA GLN A 255 1.68 -20.63 -15.23
C GLN A 255 1.46 -19.60 -16.36
N MET A 256 2.37 -19.48 -17.34
CA MET A 256 2.22 -18.59 -18.49
C MET A 256 2.55 -19.32 -19.80
N THR A 257 1.79 -19.06 -20.86
CA THR A 257 1.96 -19.70 -22.19
C THR A 257 3.09 -19.05 -23.00
N THR A 258 4.27 -18.94 -22.39
CA THR A 258 5.48 -18.40 -23.03
C THR A 258 6.38 -19.53 -23.55
N GLU A 259 7.45 -19.21 -24.30
CA GLU A 259 8.48 -20.22 -24.59
C GLU A 259 9.09 -20.76 -23.30
N GLY A 260 9.43 -19.88 -22.34
CA GLY A 260 9.99 -20.29 -21.06
C GLY A 260 9.07 -21.21 -20.25
N GLY A 261 7.76 -21.14 -20.47
CA GLY A 261 6.76 -21.97 -19.78
C GLY A 261 6.40 -23.28 -20.48
N LEU A 262 6.58 -23.36 -21.79
CA LEU A 262 6.09 -24.48 -22.61
C LEU A 262 7.20 -25.26 -23.30
N HIS A 263 8.36 -24.65 -23.58
CA HIS A 263 9.51 -25.37 -24.16
C HIS A 263 10.21 -26.17 -23.05
N VAL A 264 10.27 -27.49 -23.23
CA VAL A 264 10.75 -28.43 -22.22
C VAL A 264 11.79 -29.37 -22.81
N PRO A 265 12.67 -29.98 -21.98
CA PRO A 265 13.54 -31.04 -22.44
C PRO A 265 12.74 -32.29 -22.81
N LEU A 266 13.21 -32.99 -23.85
CA LEU A 266 12.77 -34.32 -24.26
C LEU A 266 13.97 -35.04 -24.91
N VAL A 267 14.50 -36.03 -24.19
CA VAL A 267 15.53 -36.94 -24.68
C VAL A 267 15.14 -38.37 -24.39
N MET A 268 15.54 -39.29 -25.26
CA MET A 268 15.22 -40.71 -25.06
C MET A 268 16.30 -41.61 -25.64
N CYS A 269 16.55 -42.74 -25.00
CA CYS A 269 17.44 -43.79 -25.48
C CYS A 269 16.83 -45.17 -25.27
N GLY A 270 17.36 -46.18 -25.94
CA GLY A 270 16.86 -47.55 -25.84
C GLY A 270 17.49 -48.46 -26.91
N PRO A 271 16.89 -49.63 -27.19
CA PRO A 271 17.31 -50.48 -28.29
C PRO A 271 17.34 -49.72 -29.61
N GLU A 272 18.45 -49.80 -30.36
CA GLU A 272 18.68 -49.01 -31.59
C GLU A 272 17.61 -49.25 -32.68
N SER A 273 16.99 -50.42 -32.69
CA SER A 273 15.88 -50.76 -33.59
C SER A 273 14.59 -49.99 -33.32
N LEU A 274 14.45 -49.39 -32.13
CA LEU A 274 13.27 -48.64 -31.68
C LEU A 274 13.58 -47.15 -31.47
N VAL A 275 14.79 -46.84 -30.98
CA VAL A 275 15.27 -45.47 -30.74
C VAL A 275 16.67 -45.33 -31.38
N PRO A 276 16.79 -44.67 -32.54
CA PRO A 276 18.08 -44.54 -33.22
C PRO A 276 19.05 -43.70 -32.39
N ARG A 277 20.33 -44.06 -32.45
CA ARG A 277 21.39 -43.44 -31.64
C ARG A 277 21.97 -42.18 -32.30
N GLY A 278 22.21 -41.15 -31.49
CA GLY A 278 22.88 -39.91 -31.89
C GLY A 278 22.08 -39.04 -32.86
N VAL A 279 20.74 -39.13 -32.82
CA VAL A 279 19.87 -38.38 -33.73
C VAL A 279 19.39 -37.09 -33.09
N LEU A 280 19.54 -35.98 -33.81
CA LEU A 280 18.95 -34.69 -33.47
C LEU A 280 17.65 -34.51 -34.26
N ARG A 281 16.54 -34.26 -33.56
CA ARG A 281 15.24 -33.95 -34.15
C ARG A 281 14.90 -32.49 -33.87
N SER A 282 14.81 -31.72 -34.94
CA SER A 282 14.50 -30.30 -34.87
C SER A 282 13.08 -29.99 -35.33
N ASP A 283 12.19 -30.93 -35.64
CA ASP A 283 10.77 -30.70 -35.91
C ASP A 283 9.98 -30.33 -34.63
N LEU A 284 8.74 -29.84 -34.78
CA LEU A 284 7.89 -29.49 -33.63
C LEU A 284 7.30 -30.76 -33.01
N VAL A 285 7.53 -30.95 -31.72
CA VAL A 285 6.99 -32.07 -30.93
C VAL A 285 6.01 -31.56 -29.89
N ASP A 286 4.84 -32.17 -29.83
CA ASP A 286 3.88 -32.00 -28.74
C ASP A 286 4.13 -33.10 -27.71
N LEU A 287 4.19 -32.83 -26.41
CA LEU A 287 4.36 -33.90 -25.42
C LEU A 287 3.26 -34.97 -25.49
N LEU A 288 2.11 -34.68 -26.11
CA LEU A 288 1.09 -35.70 -26.40
C LEU A 288 1.61 -36.83 -27.32
N ASP A 289 2.59 -36.54 -28.16
CA ASP A 289 3.26 -37.50 -29.05
C ASP A 289 3.97 -38.61 -28.27
N LEU A 290 4.44 -38.31 -27.05
CA LEU A 290 5.14 -39.29 -26.22
C LEU A 290 4.23 -40.46 -25.82
N SER A 291 2.97 -40.18 -25.48
CA SER A 291 2.00 -41.21 -25.11
C SER A 291 1.59 -42.07 -26.29
N ALA A 292 1.39 -41.45 -27.46
CA ALA A 292 1.13 -42.17 -28.71
C ALA A 292 2.32 -43.07 -29.09
N THR A 293 3.54 -42.55 -29.01
CA THR A 293 4.78 -43.30 -29.25
C THR A 293 4.93 -44.48 -28.28
N THR A 294 4.57 -44.29 -27.00
CA THR A 294 4.63 -45.35 -25.99
C THR A 294 3.66 -46.50 -26.28
N LEU A 295 2.44 -46.20 -26.73
CA LEU A 295 1.49 -47.22 -27.18
C LEU A 295 2.04 -48.00 -28.39
N THR A 296 2.63 -47.30 -29.37
CA THR A 296 3.19 -47.96 -30.55
C THR A 296 4.38 -48.87 -30.21
N TRP A 297 5.29 -48.44 -29.33
CA TRP A 297 6.36 -49.31 -28.82
C TRP A 297 5.85 -50.56 -28.11
N ALA A 298 4.68 -50.47 -27.47
CA ALA A 298 4.02 -51.59 -26.82
C ALA A 298 3.22 -52.50 -27.79
N GLY A 299 3.10 -52.10 -29.05
CA GLY A 299 2.27 -52.77 -30.05
C GLY A 299 0.77 -52.54 -29.87
N ILE A 300 0.38 -51.46 -29.20
CA ILE A 300 -1.02 -51.07 -28.94
C ILE A 300 -1.45 -50.06 -30.02
N GLU A 301 -2.63 -50.26 -30.59
CA GLU A 301 -3.22 -49.31 -31.54
C GLU A 301 -3.55 -47.99 -30.82
N ILE A 302 -3.17 -46.87 -31.43
CA ILE A 302 -3.43 -45.53 -30.87
C ILE A 302 -4.95 -45.29 -30.88
N PRO A 303 -5.58 -45.02 -29.72
CA PRO A 303 -7.01 -44.79 -29.65
C PRO A 303 -7.45 -43.56 -30.44
N SER A 304 -8.68 -43.56 -30.96
CA SER A 304 -9.17 -42.50 -31.85
C SER A 304 -9.27 -41.11 -31.22
N TRP A 305 -9.22 -40.99 -29.88
CA TRP A 305 -9.24 -39.70 -29.19
C TRP A 305 -7.85 -39.08 -29.01
N TYR A 306 -6.76 -39.82 -29.25
CA TYR A 306 -5.42 -39.29 -29.12
C TYR A 306 -5.17 -38.18 -30.16
N GLU A 307 -4.53 -37.10 -29.73
CA GLU A 307 -4.05 -36.00 -30.58
C GLU A 307 -2.53 -36.10 -30.85
N GLY A 308 -1.84 -36.97 -30.10
CA GLY A 308 -0.44 -37.33 -30.33
C GLY A 308 -0.24 -38.28 -31.51
N GLN A 309 0.95 -38.27 -32.09
CA GLN A 309 1.41 -39.21 -33.12
C GLN A 309 2.68 -39.95 -32.67
N ASP A 310 2.94 -41.10 -33.28
CA ASP A 310 4.18 -41.85 -33.08
C ASP A 310 5.37 -41.13 -33.72
N LEU A 311 6.33 -40.70 -32.90
CA LEU A 311 7.54 -39.97 -33.30
C LEU A 311 8.51 -40.78 -34.17
N PHE A 312 8.39 -42.12 -34.15
CA PHE A 312 9.26 -43.05 -34.88
C PHE A 312 8.52 -43.75 -36.03
N SER A 313 7.30 -43.35 -36.33
CA SER A 313 6.52 -43.93 -37.42
C SER A 313 7.23 -43.72 -38.76
N THR A 314 7.19 -44.73 -39.63
CA THR A 314 7.62 -44.59 -41.03
C THR A 314 6.76 -43.62 -41.83
N ASN A 315 5.54 -43.32 -41.34
CA ASN A 315 4.62 -42.33 -41.91
C ASN A 315 4.56 -41.05 -41.05
N PHE A 316 5.60 -40.75 -40.26
CA PHE A 316 5.66 -39.54 -39.44
C PHE A 316 5.44 -38.28 -40.28
N SER A 317 4.60 -37.36 -39.77
CA SER A 317 4.31 -36.09 -40.43
C SER A 317 4.68 -34.93 -39.51
N GLU A 318 5.60 -34.07 -39.97
CA GLU A 318 6.00 -32.89 -39.21
C GLU A 318 4.78 -31.99 -38.91
N ARG A 319 4.64 -31.61 -37.62
CA ARG A 319 3.56 -30.72 -37.19
C ARG A 319 3.77 -29.33 -37.79
N THR A 320 2.70 -28.75 -38.33
CA THR A 320 2.70 -27.33 -38.73
C THR A 320 2.67 -26.41 -37.52
N PHE A 321 2.00 -26.85 -36.44
CA PHE A 321 1.92 -26.14 -35.17
C PHE A 321 1.68 -27.09 -33.99
N VAL A 322 1.96 -26.61 -32.78
CA VAL A 322 1.54 -27.23 -31.51
C VAL A 322 0.64 -26.25 -30.74
N GLY A 323 -0.39 -26.78 -30.09
CA GLY A 323 -1.38 -26.01 -29.33
C GLY A 323 -1.15 -26.13 -27.83
N ALA A 324 -1.34 -25.04 -27.10
CA ALA A 324 -1.26 -25.02 -25.64
C ALA A 324 -2.36 -24.16 -25.03
N HIS A 325 -2.68 -24.43 -23.76
CA HIS A 325 -3.69 -23.67 -23.03
C HIS A 325 -3.23 -23.27 -21.63
N LYS A 326 -3.88 -22.24 -21.10
CA LYS A 326 -3.86 -21.83 -19.69
C LYS A 326 -5.27 -21.42 -19.34
N ASP A 327 -5.79 -21.94 -18.24
CA ASP A 327 -7.09 -21.56 -17.69
C ASP A 327 -6.90 -21.16 -16.22
N ARG A 328 -7.80 -21.51 -15.30
CA ARG A 328 -7.61 -21.35 -13.85
C ARG A 328 -6.35 -22.05 -13.36
N LEU A 329 -5.56 -21.28 -12.64
CA LEU A 329 -4.34 -21.69 -11.97
C LEU A 329 -4.51 -21.43 -10.48
N ASP A 330 -4.63 -22.50 -9.71
CA ASP A 330 -4.89 -22.40 -8.28
C ASP A 330 -6.22 -21.64 -8.04
N HIS A 331 -6.17 -20.47 -7.38
CA HIS A 331 -7.32 -19.61 -7.10
C HIS A 331 -7.55 -18.54 -8.19
N THR A 332 -6.69 -18.45 -9.20
CA THR A 332 -6.70 -17.38 -10.21
C THR A 332 -7.26 -17.87 -11.52
N ILE A 333 -8.34 -17.25 -12.01
CA ILE A 333 -9.04 -17.62 -13.23
C ILE A 333 -8.45 -16.86 -14.42
N ASP A 334 -8.23 -17.58 -15.51
CA ASP A 334 -7.80 -17.02 -16.79
C ASP A 334 -8.37 -17.89 -17.93
N ARG A 335 -8.24 -17.43 -19.17
CA ARG A 335 -8.46 -18.24 -20.37
C ARG A 335 -7.56 -17.74 -21.49
N VAL A 336 -6.51 -18.51 -21.76
CA VAL A 336 -5.49 -18.21 -22.76
C VAL A 336 -5.27 -19.43 -23.64
N ARG A 337 -5.10 -19.18 -24.94
CA ARG A 337 -4.78 -20.22 -25.93
C ARG A 337 -3.55 -19.79 -26.71
N SER A 338 -2.63 -20.73 -26.96
CA SER A 338 -1.39 -20.45 -27.68
C SER A 338 -1.17 -21.44 -28.81
N ILE A 339 -0.68 -20.93 -29.93
CA ILE A 339 -0.22 -21.71 -31.08
C ILE A 339 1.26 -21.41 -31.29
N ARG A 340 2.09 -22.46 -31.34
CA ARG A 340 3.51 -22.37 -31.68
C ARG A 340 3.75 -23.02 -33.03
N SER A 341 4.19 -22.23 -34.01
CA SER A 341 4.62 -22.69 -35.34
C SER A 341 6.14 -22.90 -35.38
N ASP A 342 6.79 -22.88 -36.53
CA ASP A 342 8.24 -23.01 -36.64
C ASP A 342 8.98 -21.79 -36.05
N ARG A 343 8.50 -20.57 -36.38
CA ARG A 343 9.16 -19.29 -36.11
C ARG A 343 8.43 -18.42 -35.10
N PHE A 344 7.11 -18.59 -34.96
CA PHE A 344 6.28 -17.70 -34.16
C PHE A 344 5.57 -18.44 -33.04
N ARG A 345 5.31 -17.70 -31.96
CA ARG A 345 4.30 -18.06 -30.96
C ARG A 345 3.20 -17.00 -30.99
N TYR A 346 1.97 -17.47 -31.16
CA TYR A 346 0.76 -16.68 -31.06
C TYR A 346 0.07 -16.98 -29.73
N VAL A 347 -0.48 -15.96 -29.09
CA VAL A 347 -1.25 -16.06 -27.85
C VAL A 347 -2.54 -15.27 -28.04
N ARG A 348 -3.67 -15.87 -27.67
CA ARG A 348 -4.97 -15.20 -27.61
C ARG A 348 -5.46 -15.21 -26.16
N ASN A 349 -5.68 -14.01 -25.63
CA ASN A 349 -6.24 -13.77 -24.32
C ASN A 349 -7.76 -13.55 -24.44
N TYR A 350 -8.55 -14.26 -23.63
CA TYR A 350 -10.01 -14.13 -23.64
C TYR A 350 -10.55 -13.31 -22.45
N LYS A 351 -9.76 -13.14 -21.39
CA LYS A 351 -10.11 -12.36 -20.20
C LYS A 351 -9.27 -11.08 -20.18
N LEU A 352 -9.82 -9.99 -20.72
CA LEU A 352 -9.15 -8.69 -20.91
C LEU A 352 -9.43 -7.67 -19.80
N ASP A 353 -10.23 -8.09 -18.83
CA ASP A 353 -10.64 -7.37 -17.62
C ASP A 353 -9.58 -7.39 -16.51
N ARG A 354 -8.40 -7.96 -16.79
CA ARG A 354 -7.36 -8.25 -15.79
C ARG A 354 -5.95 -8.19 -16.40
N VAL A 355 -4.95 -7.78 -15.61
CA VAL A 355 -3.53 -7.70 -16.05
C VAL A 355 -2.96 -9.04 -16.51
N LEU A 356 -1.82 -8.99 -17.18
CA LEU A 356 -1.07 -10.17 -17.58
C LEU A 356 -0.60 -11.00 -16.37
N LEU A 357 0.06 -10.39 -15.37
CA LEU A 357 0.46 -11.07 -14.13
C LEU A 357 -0.64 -10.98 -13.07
N GLN A 358 -1.45 -12.01 -13.01
CA GLN A 358 -2.44 -12.19 -11.94
C GLN A 358 -1.79 -12.77 -10.67
N PRO A 359 -2.40 -12.62 -9.47
CA PRO A 359 -1.92 -13.21 -8.23
C PRO A 359 -1.70 -14.71 -8.32
N GLN A 360 -0.74 -15.18 -7.54
CA GLN A 360 -0.29 -16.57 -7.55
C GLN A 360 0.14 -16.99 -6.14
N TYR A 361 0.28 -18.30 -5.94
CA TYR A 361 0.86 -18.83 -4.71
C TYR A 361 2.33 -18.38 -4.46
N ARG A 362 2.96 -17.75 -5.47
CA ARG A 362 4.35 -17.27 -5.43
C ARG A 362 4.47 -15.81 -4.99
N ASP A 363 3.37 -15.13 -4.66
CA ASP A 363 3.38 -13.70 -4.37
C ASP A 363 4.20 -13.35 -3.12
N THR A 364 4.40 -14.32 -2.22
CA THR A 364 5.27 -14.16 -1.03
C THR A 364 6.73 -14.56 -1.28
N HIS A 365 7.10 -14.99 -2.49
CA HIS A 365 8.47 -15.36 -2.82
C HIS A 365 9.34 -14.11 -2.99
N THR A 366 10.61 -14.19 -2.58
CA THR A 366 11.58 -13.07 -2.64
C THR A 366 11.66 -12.41 -4.03
N SER A 367 11.63 -13.20 -5.11
CA SER A 367 11.71 -12.65 -6.47
C SER A 367 10.45 -11.87 -6.88
N PHE A 368 9.28 -12.27 -6.39
CA PHE A 368 8.04 -11.52 -6.63
C PHE A 368 8.00 -10.25 -5.78
N LEU A 369 8.32 -10.35 -4.48
CA LEU A 369 8.39 -9.19 -3.59
C LEU A 369 9.37 -8.15 -4.11
N HIS A 370 10.52 -8.58 -4.63
CA HIS A 370 11.50 -7.71 -5.28
C HIS A 370 10.94 -7.05 -6.54
N LEU A 371 10.29 -7.80 -7.44
CA LEU A 371 9.65 -7.26 -8.63
C LEU A 371 8.57 -6.22 -8.28
N ASN A 372 7.76 -6.49 -7.26
CA ASN A 372 6.75 -5.55 -6.77
C ASN A 372 7.40 -4.29 -6.16
N ASN A 373 8.48 -4.43 -5.38
CA ASN A 373 9.21 -3.27 -4.84
C ASN A 373 9.80 -2.39 -5.94
N LEU A 374 10.37 -2.98 -7.00
CA LEU A 374 10.86 -2.22 -8.16
C LEU A 374 9.73 -1.47 -8.85
N TYR A 375 8.56 -2.09 -8.96
CA TYR A 375 7.38 -1.47 -9.53
C TYR A 375 6.89 -0.29 -8.69
N GLN A 376 6.68 -0.50 -7.38
CA GLN A 376 6.18 0.51 -6.44
C GLN A 376 7.15 1.70 -6.26
N SER A 377 8.47 1.45 -6.35
CA SER A 377 9.48 2.52 -6.31
C SER A 377 9.70 3.22 -7.65
N ASN A 378 8.94 2.87 -8.70
CA ASN A 378 9.09 3.38 -10.06
C ASN A 378 10.52 3.20 -10.64
N THR A 379 11.22 2.15 -10.22
CA THR A 379 12.57 1.79 -10.71
C THR A 379 12.56 0.63 -11.70
N LEU A 380 11.42 -0.06 -11.84
CA LEU A 380 11.22 -1.12 -12.84
C LEU A 380 11.19 -0.53 -14.27
N SER A 381 11.91 -1.15 -15.19
CA SER A 381 11.96 -0.72 -16.60
C SER A 381 10.58 -0.75 -17.28
N ASP A 382 10.35 0.09 -18.28
CA ASP A 382 9.08 0.11 -19.02
C ASP A 382 8.75 -1.24 -19.68
N LEU A 383 9.77 -1.96 -20.16
CA LEU A 383 9.61 -3.31 -20.68
C LEU A 383 9.01 -4.24 -19.62
N HIS A 384 9.63 -4.32 -18.44
CA HIS A 384 9.18 -5.22 -17.38
C HIS A 384 7.85 -4.75 -16.78
N ARG A 385 7.62 -3.43 -16.70
CA ARG A 385 6.34 -2.86 -16.30
C ARG A 385 5.22 -3.34 -17.22
N SER A 386 5.41 -3.21 -18.53
CA SER A 386 4.41 -3.66 -19.52
C SER A 386 4.15 -5.16 -19.49
N ILE A 387 5.19 -5.97 -19.25
CA ILE A 387 5.11 -7.42 -19.20
C ILE A 387 4.32 -7.92 -17.98
N TYR A 388 4.56 -7.35 -16.80
CA TYR A 388 4.01 -7.86 -15.55
C TYR A 388 2.75 -7.09 -15.12
N PHE A 389 2.81 -5.77 -15.15
CA PHE A 389 1.79 -4.88 -14.60
C PHE A 389 1.06 -4.08 -15.68
N GLY A 390 1.36 -4.36 -16.95
CA GLY A 390 0.75 -3.70 -18.09
C GLY A 390 -0.60 -4.31 -18.47
N ALA A 391 -1.28 -3.55 -19.31
CA ALA A 391 -2.55 -3.93 -19.89
C ALA A 391 -2.40 -5.22 -20.73
N ARG A 392 -3.33 -6.17 -20.56
CA ARG A 392 -3.30 -7.46 -21.28
C ARG A 392 -3.85 -7.35 -22.72
N PRO A 393 -3.02 -7.50 -23.76
CA PRO A 393 -3.49 -7.41 -25.15
C PRO A 393 -4.40 -8.60 -25.51
N ALA A 394 -5.40 -8.38 -26.38
CA ALA A 394 -6.28 -9.46 -26.84
C ALA A 394 -5.53 -10.54 -27.62
N GLU A 395 -4.51 -10.12 -28.37
CA GLU A 395 -3.70 -10.99 -29.20
C GLU A 395 -2.23 -10.59 -29.12
N GLU A 396 -1.37 -11.59 -29.08
CA GLU A 396 0.07 -11.42 -29.07
C GLU A 396 0.71 -12.33 -30.12
N LEU A 397 1.74 -11.83 -30.80
CA LEU A 397 2.51 -12.58 -31.78
C LEU A 397 3.99 -12.27 -31.59
N TYR A 398 4.81 -13.31 -31.42
CA TYR A 398 6.23 -13.18 -31.12
C TYR A 398 7.08 -13.99 -32.10
N GLU A 399 8.12 -13.39 -32.67
CA GLU A 399 9.13 -14.08 -33.49
C GLU A 399 10.17 -14.77 -32.58
N VAL A 400 9.75 -15.85 -31.93
CA VAL A 400 10.48 -16.48 -30.82
C VAL A 400 11.85 -17.08 -31.17
N LYS A 401 12.12 -17.32 -32.46
CA LYS A 401 13.47 -17.71 -32.90
C LYS A 401 14.50 -16.59 -32.67
N ARG A 402 14.07 -15.32 -32.68
CA ARG A 402 14.92 -14.15 -32.42
C ARG A 402 14.74 -13.60 -31.01
N ASP A 403 13.53 -13.71 -30.48
CA ASP A 403 13.15 -13.19 -29.15
C ASP A 403 12.51 -14.31 -28.32
N PRO A 404 13.31 -15.27 -27.80
CA PRO A 404 12.78 -16.40 -27.04
C PRO A 404 12.13 -15.98 -25.71
N SER A 405 12.51 -14.83 -25.16
CA SER A 405 11.89 -14.24 -23.96
C SER A 405 10.53 -13.58 -24.25
N MET A 406 10.11 -13.48 -25.51
CA MET A 406 8.83 -12.88 -25.90
C MET A 406 8.64 -11.48 -25.29
N THR A 407 9.62 -10.62 -25.53
CA THR A 407 9.68 -9.22 -25.09
C THR A 407 9.04 -8.26 -26.10
N LYS A 408 8.97 -8.64 -27.38
CA LYS A 408 8.45 -7.79 -28.46
C LYS A 408 7.22 -8.38 -29.14
N ASN A 409 6.03 -7.94 -28.74
CA ASN A 409 4.78 -8.28 -29.40
C ASN A 409 4.70 -7.55 -30.76
N VAL A 410 4.56 -8.31 -31.86
CA VAL A 410 4.45 -7.79 -33.23
C VAL A 410 3.03 -7.93 -33.82
N ALA A 411 2.02 -8.25 -33.00
CA ALA A 411 0.64 -8.45 -33.48
C ALA A 411 0.06 -7.22 -34.19
N GLU A 412 0.35 -6.01 -33.71
CA GLU A 412 -0.13 -4.76 -34.32
C GLU A 412 0.73 -4.28 -35.49
N ASN A 413 1.89 -4.89 -35.73
CA ASN A 413 2.79 -4.47 -36.80
C ASN A 413 2.24 -4.92 -38.17
N PRO A 414 1.94 -3.99 -39.10
CA PRO A 414 1.34 -4.32 -40.40
C PRO A 414 2.16 -5.31 -41.23
N GLN A 415 3.49 -5.38 -41.04
CA GLN A 415 4.37 -6.33 -41.75
C GLN A 415 4.05 -7.79 -41.42
N PHE A 416 3.51 -8.06 -40.23
CA PHE A 416 3.21 -9.42 -39.76
C PHE A 416 1.72 -9.78 -39.88
N LYS A 417 0.89 -8.94 -40.53
CA LYS A 417 -0.56 -9.16 -40.65
C LYS A 417 -0.91 -10.54 -41.21
N ASN A 418 -0.25 -10.97 -42.29
CA ASN A 418 -0.49 -12.28 -42.91
C ASN A 418 -0.12 -13.44 -41.97
N GLU A 419 0.91 -13.25 -41.15
CA GLU A 419 1.35 -14.23 -40.17
C GLU A 419 0.35 -14.37 -39.02
N LEU A 420 -0.17 -13.24 -38.54
CA LEU A 420 -1.22 -13.18 -37.53
C LEU A 420 -2.48 -13.90 -38.02
N GLU A 421 -2.96 -13.60 -39.24
CA GLU A 421 -4.14 -14.28 -39.81
C GLU A 421 -3.94 -15.79 -39.99
N ARG A 422 -2.71 -16.21 -40.29
CA ARG A 422 -2.37 -17.64 -40.39
C ARG A 422 -2.49 -18.32 -39.03
N HIS A 423 -1.94 -17.73 -37.97
CA HIS A 423 -2.03 -18.26 -36.61
C HIS A 423 -3.46 -18.25 -36.06
N ARG A 424 -4.26 -17.22 -36.38
CA ARG A 424 -5.69 -17.19 -36.05
C ARG A 424 -6.44 -18.38 -36.64
N ARG A 425 -6.16 -18.73 -37.91
CA ARG A 425 -6.76 -19.89 -38.57
C ARG A 425 -6.33 -21.20 -37.90
N TRP A 426 -5.05 -21.37 -37.61
CA TRP A 426 -4.57 -22.57 -36.90
C TRP A 426 -5.19 -22.70 -35.50
N LEU A 427 -5.30 -21.60 -34.75
CA LEU A 427 -5.97 -21.63 -33.46
C LEU A 427 -7.43 -22.05 -33.62
N ASN A 428 -8.16 -21.47 -34.58
CA ASN A 428 -9.56 -21.83 -34.81
C ASN A 428 -9.71 -23.30 -35.24
N THR A 429 -8.81 -23.84 -36.07
CA THR A 429 -8.78 -25.26 -36.44
C THR A 429 -8.55 -26.14 -35.21
N TRP A 430 -7.60 -25.77 -34.34
CA TRP A 430 -7.33 -26.53 -33.12
C TRP A 430 -8.49 -26.46 -32.13
N LEU A 431 -9.18 -25.32 -32.00
CA LEU A 431 -10.34 -25.18 -31.13
C LEU A 431 -11.59 -25.89 -31.68
N ALA A 432 -11.70 -26.11 -33.00
CA ALA A 432 -12.81 -26.83 -33.62
C ALA A 432 -12.92 -28.30 -33.17
N ALA A 433 -11.84 -28.87 -32.63
CA ALA A 433 -11.86 -30.20 -32.00
C ALA A 433 -12.49 -30.21 -30.58
N GLY A 434 -12.82 -29.03 -30.02
CA GLY A 434 -13.58 -28.86 -28.77
C GLY A 434 -12.81 -28.10 -27.68
N ASP A 435 -13.39 -27.07 -27.08
CA ASP A 435 -12.75 -26.30 -25.99
C ASP A 435 -13.70 -26.19 -24.80
N MET A 436 -13.59 -27.13 -23.85
CA MET A 436 -14.40 -27.11 -22.64
C MET A 436 -14.05 -25.95 -21.69
N GLY A 437 -12.93 -25.25 -21.91
CA GLY A 437 -12.62 -24.03 -21.17
C GLY A 437 -13.35 -22.78 -21.71
N SER A 438 -14.21 -22.94 -22.73
CA SER A 438 -15.11 -21.87 -23.19
C SER A 438 -16.32 -21.65 -22.28
N GLU A 439 -16.65 -22.63 -21.44
CA GLU A 439 -17.70 -22.56 -20.43
C GLU A 439 -17.13 -22.10 -19.09
N GLU A 440 -17.94 -21.40 -18.29
CA GLU A 440 -17.53 -21.00 -16.93
C GLU A 440 -17.65 -22.15 -15.94
N GLU A 441 -16.77 -22.17 -14.92
CA GLU A 441 -16.86 -23.15 -13.85
C GLU A 441 -18.17 -23.01 -13.06
N SER A 442 -18.71 -24.14 -12.60
CA SER A 442 -19.90 -24.13 -11.73
C SER A 442 -19.59 -23.45 -10.39
N ILE A 443 -20.60 -22.82 -9.76
CA ILE A 443 -20.46 -22.17 -8.44
C ILE A 443 -19.83 -23.13 -7.42
N LYS A 444 -20.24 -24.41 -7.40
CA LYS A 444 -19.67 -25.43 -6.51
C LYS A 444 -18.17 -25.64 -6.73
N THR A 445 -17.72 -25.59 -7.98
CA THR A 445 -16.30 -25.73 -8.33
C THR A 445 -15.52 -24.47 -7.96
N LEU A 446 -16.09 -23.29 -8.23
CA LEU A 446 -15.51 -22.00 -7.84
C LEU A 446 -15.29 -21.93 -6.33
N GLN A 447 -16.33 -22.19 -5.53
CA GLN A 447 -16.24 -22.24 -4.07
C GLN A 447 -15.13 -23.20 -3.58
N ALA A 448 -15.06 -24.40 -4.17
CA ALA A 448 -14.11 -25.43 -3.74
C ALA A 448 -12.64 -25.08 -4.04
N ASN A 449 -12.38 -24.23 -5.03
CA ASN A 449 -11.02 -23.88 -5.49
C ASN A 449 -10.63 -22.42 -5.21
N GLY A 450 -11.60 -21.56 -4.92
CA GLY A 450 -11.42 -20.15 -4.60
C GLY A 450 -11.41 -19.85 -3.10
N GLU A 451 -12.11 -20.62 -2.27
CA GLU A 451 -12.27 -20.26 -0.85
C GLU A 451 -11.35 -21.09 0.06
N ASN A 452 -10.69 -20.44 1.02
CA ASN A 452 -9.90 -21.05 2.10
C ASN A 452 -8.84 -22.04 1.59
N GLN A 453 -8.17 -21.71 0.48
CA GLN A 453 -7.12 -22.56 -0.06
C GLN A 453 -5.74 -22.18 0.47
N PRO A 454 -4.84 -23.15 0.70
CA PRO A 454 -3.50 -22.87 1.24
C PRO A 454 -2.59 -22.14 0.25
N TRP A 455 -3.06 -21.88 -0.97
CA TRP A 455 -2.33 -21.19 -2.03
C TRP A 455 -2.94 -19.83 -2.39
N GLY A 456 -3.91 -19.33 -1.61
CA GLY A 456 -4.56 -18.03 -1.81
C GLY A 456 -6.08 -18.12 -1.97
N GLU A 457 -6.73 -16.96 -2.01
CA GLU A 457 -8.19 -16.80 -2.08
C GLU A 457 -8.61 -16.34 -3.48
N GLY A 458 -9.83 -16.64 -3.90
CA GLY A 458 -10.33 -16.25 -5.21
C GLY A 458 -10.41 -14.73 -5.36
N VAL A 459 -9.73 -14.17 -6.36
CA VAL A 459 -9.60 -12.71 -6.57
C VAL A 459 -10.31 -12.17 -7.80
N ASN A 460 -10.75 -13.06 -8.71
CA ASN A 460 -11.32 -12.68 -9.99
C ASN A 460 -12.86 -12.56 -9.94
N PRO A 461 -13.47 -11.77 -10.85
CA PRO A 461 -14.91 -11.47 -10.87
C PRO A 461 -15.83 -12.69 -10.89
N GLU A 462 -15.35 -13.83 -11.41
CA GLU A 462 -16.15 -15.05 -11.44
C GLU A 462 -16.56 -15.53 -10.03
N TYR A 463 -15.77 -15.23 -8.99
CA TYR A 463 -16.09 -15.60 -7.61
C TYR A 463 -17.20 -14.76 -6.99
N GLU A 464 -17.46 -13.57 -7.52
CA GLU A 464 -18.51 -12.66 -7.03
C GLU A 464 -19.91 -13.24 -7.27
N ARG A 465 -20.05 -14.19 -8.21
CA ARG A 465 -21.33 -14.84 -8.56
C ARG A 465 -22.04 -15.56 -7.40
N TYR A 466 -21.35 -15.87 -6.31
CA TYR A 466 -21.95 -16.53 -5.14
C TYR A 466 -21.60 -15.88 -3.80
N ARG A 467 -20.68 -14.93 -3.79
CA ARG A 467 -20.29 -14.25 -2.56
C ARG A 467 -21.35 -13.23 -2.21
N GLU A 468 -21.46 -12.94 -0.93
CA GLU A 468 -22.40 -11.97 -0.41
C GLU A 468 -21.86 -10.56 -0.66
N ASP A 469 -22.71 -9.70 -1.18
CA ASP A 469 -22.51 -8.27 -1.39
C ASP A 469 -23.66 -7.60 -0.62
N ARG A 470 -23.37 -7.14 0.62
CA ARG A 470 -24.39 -6.65 1.54
C ARG A 470 -24.86 -5.24 1.21
N ASP A 471 -24.00 -4.40 0.68
CA ASP A 471 -24.27 -2.99 0.41
C ASP A 471 -24.73 -2.72 -1.05
N GLY A 472 -24.53 -3.70 -1.93
CA GLY A 472 -24.99 -3.70 -3.31
C GLY A 472 -24.06 -2.94 -4.26
N ASP A 473 -22.81 -2.70 -3.91
CA ASP A 473 -21.84 -1.99 -4.74
C ASP A 473 -21.31 -2.87 -5.91
N GLY A 474 -21.71 -4.14 -5.96
CA GLY A 474 -21.35 -5.09 -7.00
C GLY A 474 -19.99 -5.77 -6.76
N LEU A 475 -19.38 -5.55 -5.60
CA LEU A 475 -18.24 -6.28 -5.07
C LEU A 475 -18.70 -7.00 -3.80
N SER A 476 -18.24 -8.23 -3.61
CA SER A 476 -18.57 -8.93 -2.38
C SER A 476 -17.74 -8.44 -1.22
N ASP A 477 -18.34 -8.48 -0.04
CA ASP A 477 -17.69 -8.16 1.22
C ASP A 477 -16.37 -8.91 1.42
N LYS A 478 -16.33 -10.16 0.95
CA LYS A 478 -15.14 -11.02 1.02
C LYS A 478 -14.04 -10.46 0.14
N TRP A 479 -14.37 -10.07 -1.09
CA TRP A 479 -13.41 -9.45 -2.00
C TRP A 479 -12.90 -8.13 -1.42
N GLU A 480 -13.78 -7.32 -0.85
CA GLU A 480 -13.42 -6.06 -0.23
C GLU A 480 -12.48 -6.25 0.96
N GLN A 481 -12.79 -7.18 1.87
CA GLN A 481 -11.91 -7.52 2.99
C GLN A 481 -10.54 -8.01 2.53
N LEU A 482 -10.47 -8.82 1.45
CA LEU A 482 -9.21 -9.30 0.89
C LEU A 482 -8.33 -8.17 0.34
N ASN A 483 -8.96 -7.06 -0.05
CA ASN A 483 -8.32 -5.88 -0.62
C ASN A 483 -8.40 -4.67 0.33
N SER A 484 -8.52 -4.91 1.64
CA SER A 484 -8.52 -3.87 2.70
C SER A 484 -9.56 -2.76 2.51
N ARG A 485 -10.70 -3.07 1.89
CA ARG A 485 -11.85 -2.19 1.69
C ARG A 485 -12.92 -2.42 2.76
N ASN A 486 -13.78 -1.43 2.99
CA ASN A 486 -14.84 -1.48 3.99
C ASN A 486 -16.13 -2.03 3.37
N PRO A 487 -16.57 -3.26 3.73
CA PRO A 487 -17.72 -3.91 3.10
C PRO A 487 -19.09 -3.40 3.58
N GLU A 488 -19.11 -2.28 4.29
CA GLU A 488 -20.32 -1.70 4.87
C GLU A 488 -20.49 -0.22 4.52
N ASP A 489 -19.59 0.35 3.71
CA ASP A 489 -19.67 1.77 3.39
C ASP A 489 -20.60 2.09 2.21
N GLY A 490 -21.06 1.08 1.44
CA GLY A 490 -21.90 1.33 0.27
C GLY A 490 -21.20 2.16 -0.79
N HIS A 491 -19.89 2.36 -0.66
CA HIS A 491 -19.13 3.21 -1.52
C HIS A 491 -18.55 2.39 -2.66
N LEU A 492 -18.92 2.77 -3.88
CA LEU A 492 -18.20 2.35 -5.07
C LEU A 492 -16.84 3.06 -5.09
N ILE A 493 -15.85 2.53 -4.34
CA ILE A 493 -14.61 3.25 -3.99
C ILE A 493 -13.38 2.95 -4.83
N PHE A 494 -13.29 1.98 -5.74
CA PHE A 494 -12.16 1.75 -6.67
C PHE A 494 -10.77 2.23 -6.19
N THR A 495 -10.07 1.42 -5.39
CA THR A 495 -8.65 1.60 -5.08
C THR A 495 -7.84 0.48 -5.72
N PHE A 496 -6.73 0.85 -6.35
CA PHE A 496 -5.94 0.03 -7.27
C PHE A 496 -5.04 -1.05 -6.67
N ASP A 497 -5.23 -1.37 -5.39
CA ASP A 497 -4.47 -2.42 -4.69
C ASP A 497 -5.12 -3.81 -4.81
N CYS A 498 -6.15 -3.93 -5.64
CA CYS A 498 -7.15 -4.98 -5.55
C CYS A 498 -6.82 -6.35 -6.20
N GLY A 499 -5.59 -6.84 -5.99
CA GLY A 499 -5.35 -8.29 -6.08
C GLY A 499 -5.65 -8.92 -7.44
N GLY A 500 -5.38 -8.24 -8.56
CA GLY A 500 -5.38 -8.86 -9.90
C GLY A 500 -6.57 -8.57 -10.82
N TRP A 501 -7.70 -8.09 -10.31
CA TRP A 501 -8.83 -7.67 -11.13
C TRP A 501 -8.85 -6.15 -11.27
N GLN A 502 -8.59 -5.62 -12.47
CA GLN A 502 -8.39 -4.17 -12.65
C GLN A 502 -9.64 -3.38 -13.02
N THR A 503 -10.62 -4.02 -13.67
CA THR A 503 -11.78 -3.26 -14.13
C THR A 503 -12.90 -3.20 -13.11
N GLU A 504 -12.85 -3.97 -12.02
CA GLU A 504 -13.90 -4.01 -10.98
C GLU A 504 -15.34 -4.10 -11.55
N GLY A 505 -15.49 -4.75 -12.71
CA GLY A 505 -16.78 -4.98 -13.37
C GLY A 505 -17.19 -3.91 -14.37
N TRP A 506 -16.36 -2.88 -14.57
CA TRP A 506 -16.55 -1.91 -15.63
C TRP A 506 -16.32 -2.55 -17.01
N SER A 507 -17.22 -2.21 -17.92
CA SER A 507 -17.18 -2.56 -19.33
C SER A 507 -17.15 -1.29 -20.17
N SER A 508 -16.73 -1.38 -21.43
CA SER A 508 -16.62 -0.22 -22.32
C SER A 508 -17.44 -0.37 -23.60
N LYS A 509 -17.87 0.77 -24.15
CA LYS A 509 -18.58 0.87 -25.43
C LYS A 509 -18.01 2.02 -26.25
N ASN A 510 -17.67 1.76 -27.51
CA ASN A 510 -17.03 2.73 -28.42
C ASN A 510 -15.72 3.34 -27.90
N LEU A 511 -15.03 2.64 -26.99
CA LEU A 511 -13.68 2.94 -26.53
C LEU A 511 -12.69 1.93 -27.12
N SER A 512 -11.40 2.16 -26.93
CA SER A 512 -10.41 1.10 -27.13
C SER A 512 -10.81 -0.15 -26.35
N SER A 513 -10.59 -1.32 -26.92
CA SER A 513 -11.04 -2.62 -26.37
C SER A 513 -10.44 -3.00 -25.03
N GLN A 514 -9.44 -2.24 -24.56
CA GLN A 514 -8.68 -2.50 -23.36
C GLN A 514 -8.99 -1.37 -22.38
N LEU A 515 -9.70 -1.70 -21.32
CA LEU A 515 -10.07 -0.76 -20.26
C LEU A 515 -9.06 -0.79 -19.11
N ALA A 516 -8.56 -1.98 -18.78
CA ALA A 516 -7.53 -2.23 -17.79
C ALA A 516 -6.18 -1.58 -18.20
N GLY A 517 -5.70 -0.62 -17.41
CA GLY A 517 -4.48 0.18 -17.64
C GLY A 517 -3.33 -0.11 -16.67
N GLU A 518 -2.31 0.75 -16.66
CA GLU A 518 -1.18 0.66 -15.73
C GLU A 518 -1.55 1.15 -14.33
N LEU A 519 -0.86 0.68 -13.29
CA LEU A 519 -1.03 1.13 -11.88
C LEU A 519 -2.48 0.99 -11.41
N GLY A 520 -3.19 -0.01 -11.96
CA GLY A 520 -4.60 -0.28 -11.70
C GLY A 520 -5.59 0.59 -12.49
N THR A 521 -5.17 1.68 -13.13
CA THR A 521 -6.07 2.66 -13.78
C THR A 521 -6.98 2.07 -14.85
N LEU A 522 -8.10 2.76 -15.13
CA LEU A 522 -8.83 2.55 -16.38
C LEU A 522 -8.21 3.45 -17.46
N ASP A 523 -7.62 2.88 -18.50
CA ASP A 523 -6.90 3.63 -19.54
C ASP A 523 -7.46 3.29 -20.91
N PHE A 524 -8.04 4.28 -21.58
CA PHE A 524 -8.72 4.07 -22.84
C PHE A 524 -8.64 5.27 -23.77
N LYS A 525 -8.92 5.02 -25.06
CA LYS A 525 -9.07 6.05 -26.09
C LYS A 525 -10.49 6.11 -26.63
N LEU A 526 -10.95 7.31 -26.94
CA LEU A 526 -12.21 7.50 -27.67
C LEU A 526 -12.06 7.03 -29.13
N MET A 527 -12.92 6.14 -29.60
CA MET A 527 -12.89 5.66 -31.00
C MET A 527 -13.70 6.55 -31.96
N GLY A 528 -14.33 7.59 -31.44
CA GLY A 528 -15.13 8.59 -32.16
C GLY A 528 -15.30 9.84 -31.32
N SER A 529 -16.35 10.62 -31.55
CA SER A 529 -16.62 11.84 -30.75
C SER A 529 -17.20 11.58 -29.35
N SER A 530 -17.52 10.31 -29.05
CA SER A 530 -18.01 9.87 -27.74
C SER A 530 -17.72 8.39 -27.52
N GLY A 531 -17.63 7.99 -26.25
CA GLY A 531 -17.61 6.60 -25.81
C GLY A 531 -17.99 6.52 -24.34
N SER A 532 -18.30 5.32 -23.84
CA SER A 532 -18.75 5.17 -22.45
C SER A 532 -18.16 3.96 -21.75
N ILE A 533 -18.11 4.06 -20.41
CA ILE A 533 -17.91 2.92 -19.53
C ILE A 533 -19.18 2.66 -18.73
N CYS A 534 -19.51 1.39 -18.57
CA CYS A 534 -20.74 0.93 -17.94
C CYS A 534 -20.43 -0.06 -16.81
N ARG A 535 -21.09 0.13 -15.67
CA ARG A 535 -21.11 -0.80 -14.54
C ARG A 535 -22.55 -1.20 -14.25
N GLY A 536 -22.85 -2.49 -14.40
CA GLY A 536 -24.17 -3.06 -14.08
C GLY A 536 -24.12 -4.03 -12.91
N ASN A 537 -25.29 -4.61 -12.60
CA ASN A 537 -25.54 -5.52 -11.48
C ASN A 537 -25.32 -4.87 -10.11
N LEU A 538 -25.61 -3.56 -10.03
CA LEU A 538 -25.59 -2.84 -8.77
C LEU A 538 -26.93 -3.01 -8.04
N ALA A 539 -26.89 -2.87 -6.72
CA ALA A 539 -28.05 -2.77 -5.85
C ALA A 539 -27.91 -1.62 -4.84
N VAL A 540 -27.06 -0.63 -5.14
CA VAL A 540 -26.77 0.52 -4.27
C VAL A 540 -28.04 1.31 -4.00
N LYS A 541 -28.34 1.51 -2.72
CA LYS A 541 -29.40 2.40 -2.26
C LYS A 541 -28.79 3.78 -2.01
N MET A 542 -29.26 4.78 -2.73
CA MET A 542 -28.82 6.16 -2.52
C MET A 542 -29.42 6.72 -1.24
N GLU A 543 -28.54 7.08 -0.31
CA GLU A 543 -28.86 7.97 0.81
C GLU A 543 -28.76 9.44 0.36
N MET A 544 -29.44 10.36 1.07
CA MET A 544 -29.49 11.79 0.67
C MET A 544 -28.13 12.48 0.71
N ASP A 545 -27.21 11.94 1.49
CA ASP A 545 -25.83 12.39 1.54
C ASP A 545 -25.08 12.03 0.26
N LEU A 546 -25.22 10.88 -0.40
CA LEU A 546 -24.41 10.48 -1.57
C LEU A 546 -24.65 11.24 -2.93
N ALA A 547 -25.03 12.53 -2.91
CA ALA A 547 -25.47 13.27 -4.10
C ALA A 547 -24.34 13.80 -5.03
N VAL A 548 -23.10 13.33 -4.91
CA VAL A 548 -22.00 13.71 -5.80
C VAL A 548 -21.25 12.47 -6.27
N LEU A 549 -20.90 12.42 -7.56
CA LEU A 549 -19.94 11.46 -8.09
C LEU A 549 -18.60 12.15 -8.38
N LYS A 550 -17.53 11.72 -7.72
CA LYS A 550 -16.16 12.20 -7.94
C LYS A 550 -15.43 11.28 -8.91
N VAL A 551 -14.97 11.81 -10.04
CA VAL A 551 -14.15 11.12 -11.02
C VAL A 551 -12.73 11.68 -10.96
N SER A 552 -11.79 10.89 -10.44
CA SER A 552 -10.35 11.19 -10.46
C SER A 552 -9.74 10.63 -11.74
N GLY A 553 -8.96 11.43 -12.46
CA GLY A 553 -8.34 10.99 -13.71
C GLY A 553 -7.54 12.08 -14.40
N LYS A 554 -7.00 11.75 -15.56
CA LYS A 554 -6.31 12.68 -16.44
C LYS A 554 -6.66 12.41 -17.90
N THR A 555 -6.53 13.43 -18.73
CA THR A 555 -6.89 13.39 -20.14
C THR A 555 -5.92 14.25 -20.94
N ASP A 556 -5.62 13.84 -22.18
CA ASP A 556 -4.72 14.58 -23.07
C ASP A 556 -5.41 15.75 -23.81
N GLU A 557 -6.73 15.83 -23.73
CA GLU A 557 -7.59 16.91 -24.26
C GLU A 557 -8.76 17.18 -23.31
N ASP A 558 -9.38 18.36 -23.38
CA ASP A 558 -10.59 18.67 -22.60
C ASP A 558 -11.75 17.74 -22.99
N ILE A 559 -12.45 17.18 -22.00
CA ILE A 559 -13.61 16.29 -22.21
C ILE A 559 -14.78 16.65 -21.30
N GLU A 560 -16.00 16.40 -21.80
CA GLU A 560 -17.22 16.41 -20.99
C GLU A 560 -17.54 14.99 -20.52
N ILE A 561 -17.93 14.84 -19.25
CA ILE A 561 -18.35 13.58 -18.64
C ILE A 561 -19.83 13.70 -18.29
N ASN A 562 -20.67 12.88 -18.92
CA ASN A 562 -22.09 12.76 -18.60
C ASN A 562 -22.32 11.52 -17.75
N LEU A 563 -22.92 11.69 -16.57
CA LEU A 563 -23.31 10.58 -15.69
C LEU A 563 -24.75 10.16 -16.00
N LEU A 564 -24.92 8.91 -16.39
CA LEU A 564 -26.22 8.26 -16.50
C LEU A 564 -26.36 7.22 -15.38
N ILE A 565 -27.50 7.23 -14.71
CA ILE A 565 -27.88 6.24 -13.71
C ILE A 565 -29.17 5.57 -14.19
N ASN A 566 -29.17 4.24 -14.27
CA ASN A 566 -30.30 3.45 -14.79
C ASN A 566 -30.80 3.95 -16.17
N GLY A 567 -29.88 4.45 -17.00
CA GLY A 567 -30.17 5.00 -18.34
C GLY A 567 -30.65 6.46 -18.37
N PHE A 568 -30.77 7.13 -17.23
CA PHE A 568 -31.20 8.53 -17.15
C PHE A 568 -30.00 9.45 -16.84
N LEU A 569 -29.89 10.57 -17.56
CA LEU A 569 -28.84 11.57 -17.32
C LEU A 569 -29.08 12.26 -15.96
N MET A 570 -28.13 12.13 -15.05
CA MET A 570 -28.22 12.65 -13.67
C MET A 570 -27.33 13.85 -13.41
N GLY A 571 -26.24 14.00 -14.17
CA GLY A 571 -25.25 15.05 -13.93
C GLY A 571 -24.24 15.17 -15.07
N ARG A 572 -23.52 16.29 -15.08
CA ARG A 572 -22.41 16.56 -16.02
C ARG A 572 -21.20 17.11 -15.27
N GLY A 573 -20.01 16.79 -15.76
CA GLY A 573 -18.74 17.37 -15.32
C GLY A 573 -17.81 17.62 -16.50
N THR A 574 -16.76 18.40 -16.28
CA THR A 574 -15.73 18.67 -17.28
C THR A 574 -14.37 18.31 -16.70
N MET A 575 -13.61 17.51 -17.44
CA MET A 575 -12.23 17.18 -17.11
C MET A 575 -11.32 17.90 -18.10
N LEU A 576 -10.41 18.73 -17.59
CA LEU A 576 -9.53 19.55 -18.41
C LEU A 576 -8.28 18.77 -18.80
N LYS A 577 -7.63 19.14 -19.90
CA LYS A 577 -6.33 18.60 -20.30
C LYS A 577 -5.31 18.74 -19.16
N SER A 578 -4.69 17.63 -18.76
CA SER A 578 -3.69 17.61 -17.70
C SER A 578 -2.81 16.36 -17.79
N ASP A 579 -1.52 16.53 -17.53
CA ASP A 579 -0.59 15.39 -17.38
C ASP A 579 -0.60 14.80 -15.96
N THR A 580 -1.15 15.53 -14.99
CA THR A 580 -1.37 15.10 -13.60
C THR A 580 -2.82 14.73 -13.36
N LEU A 581 -3.07 13.85 -12.38
CA LEU A 581 -4.43 13.49 -11.97
C LEU A 581 -5.19 14.73 -11.47
N GLN A 582 -6.47 14.80 -11.80
CA GLN A 582 -7.42 15.81 -11.36
C GLN A 582 -8.70 15.12 -10.89
N SER A 583 -9.42 15.76 -9.97
CA SER A 583 -10.73 15.27 -9.51
C SER A 583 -11.86 16.15 -10.06
N VAL A 584 -12.81 15.53 -10.75
CA VAL A 584 -14.03 16.17 -11.25
C VAL A 584 -15.20 15.74 -10.38
N SER A 585 -15.96 16.68 -9.83
CA SER A 585 -17.19 16.38 -9.09
C SER A 585 -18.40 16.59 -10.00
N ILE A 586 -19.27 15.58 -10.08
CA ILE A 586 -20.52 15.58 -10.85
C ILE A 586 -21.66 15.53 -9.85
N GLU A 587 -22.43 16.61 -9.74
CA GLU A 587 -23.64 16.62 -8.90
C GLU A 587 -24.70 15.68 -9.49
N ILE A 588 -25.34 14.90 -8.63
CA ILE A 588 -26.39 13.93 -8.97
C ILE A 588 -27.75 14.56 -8.67
N ASP A 589 -28.60 14.67 -9.69
CA ASP A 589 -29.99 15.06 -9.50
C ASP A 589 -30.81 13.93 -8.84
N HIS A 590 -30.69 13.83 -7.51
CA HIS A 590 -31.29 12.77 -6.70
C HIS A 590 -32.82 12.79 -6.71
N ILE A 591 -33.47 13.89 -7.13
CA ILE A 591 -34.93 13.95 -7.28
C ILE A 591 -35.42 12.94 -8.34
N LEU A 592 -34.55 12.59 -9.29
CA LEU A 592 -34.86 11.65 -10.37
C LEU A 592 -34.65 10.18 -9.99
N LEU A 593 -34.18 9.88 -8.77
CA LEU A 593 -33.89 8.52 -8.31
C LEU A 593 -35.05 7.93 -7.49
N GLU A 594 -35.95 7.22 -8.16
CA GLU A 594 -37.05 6.48 -7.49
C GLU A 594 -36.71 5.01 -7.19
N LYS A 595 -35.60 4.50 -7.76
CA LYS A 595 -35.18 3.09 -7.68
C LYS A 595 -33.71 2.99 -7.27
N PRO A 596 -33.29 1.87 -6.65
CA PRO A 596 -31.86 1.59 -6.44
C PRO A 596 -31.06 1.71 -7.74
N ILE A 597 -29.79 2.08 -7.61
CA ILE A 597 -28.87 2.12 -8.74
C ILE A 597 -28.59 0.67 -9.15
N GLN A 598 -28.98 0.33 -10.38
CA GLN A 598 -28.73 -0.97 -11.01
C GLN A 598 -27.63 -0.89 -12.06
N GLU A 599 -27.47 0.29 -12.66
CA GLU A 599 -26.51 0.57 -13.70
C GLU A 599 -25.98 2.01 -13.60
N LEU A 600 -24.67 2.16 -13.81
CA LEU A 600 -23.96 3.41 -13.98
C LEU A 600 -23.28 3.45 -15.34
N GLU A 601 -23.47 4.54 -16.07
CA GLU A 601 -22.77 4.80 -17.32
C GLU A 601 -22.13 6.19 -17.28
N LEU A 602 -20.82 6.26 -17.50
CA LEU A 602 -20.10 7.51 -17.74
C LEU A 602 -19.84 7.65 -19.24
N VAL A 603 -20.48 8.64 -19.87
CA VAL A 603 -20.29 8.96 -21.28
C VAL A 603 -19.29 10.11 -21.39
N PHE A 604 -18.17 9.86 -22.05
CA PHE A 604 -17.12 10.83 -22.32
C PHE A 604 -17.31 11.40 -23.72
N ASN A 605 -17.42 12.72 -23.84
CA ASN A 605 -17.49 13.43 -25.12
C ASN A 605 -16.21 14.22 -25.36
N GLY A 606 -15.61 14.02 -26.54
CA GLY A 606 -14.31 14.59 -26.88
C GLY A 606 -13.95 14.32 -28.34
N SER A 607 -12.68 14.53 -28.70
CA SER A 607 -12.19 14.21 -30.05
C SER A 607 -11.83 12.73 -30.18
N SER A 608 -11.96 12.17 -31.39
CA SER A 608 -11.50 10.80 -31.66
C SER A 608 -10.00 10.69 -31.39
N GLY A 609 -9.60 9.68 -30.62
CA GLY A 609 -8.21 9.41 -30.25
C GLY A 609 -7.79 10.01 -28.91
N THR A 610 -8.59 10.89 -28.29
CA THR A 610 -8.34 11.42 -26.94
C THR A 610 -8.17 10.26 -25.96
N ARG A 611 -7.09 10.30 -25.18
CA ARG A 611 -6.77 9.31 -24.15
C ARG A 611 -7.28 9.80 -22.81
N VAL A 612 -8.00 8.94 -22.11
CA VAL A 612 -8.51 9.18 -20.77
C VAL A 612 -7.95 8.09 -19.85
N VAL A 613 -7.39 8.51 -18.73
CA VAL A 613 -6.89 7.62 -17.68
C VAL A 613 -7.65 7.95 -16.40
N LEU A 614 -8.47 7.03 -15.92
CA LEU A 614 -9.24 7.20 -14.69
C LEU A 614 -8.54 6.49 -13.54
N ASP A 615 -8.39 7.23 -12.46
CA ASP A 615 -7.82 6.78 -11.20
C ASP A 615 -8.90 6.34 -10.19
N SER A 616 -10.06 6.99 -10.16
CA SER A 616 -11.16 6.50 -9.31
C SER A 616 -12.48 7.14 -9.67
N ILE A 617 -13.59 6.45 -9.36
CA ILE A 617 -14.95 6.92 -9.61
C ILE A 617 -15.75 6.70 -8.32
N LYS A 618 -15.89 7.69 -7.44
CA LYS A 618 -16.43 7.50 -6.09
C LYS A 618 -17.77 8.21 -5.94
N PHE A 619 -18.77 7.53 -5.40
CA PHE A 619 -19.86 8.27 -4.76
C PHE A 619 -19.26 8.99 -3.56
N GLY A 620 -19.59 10.25 -3.44
CA GLY A 620 -19.24 11.04 -2.29
C GLY A 620 -20.50 11.64 -1.72
N ASP A 621 -20.44 11.91 -0.43
CA ASP A 621 -21.43 12.77 0.17
C ASP A 621 -21.47 14.12 -0.59
N LEU A 622 -22.63 14.78 -0.61
CA LEU A 622 -22.80 16.21 -0.40
C LEU A 622 -21.95 16.51 0.83
N GLN A 623 -20.64 16.62 0.63
CA GLN A 623 -19.72 16.85 1.71
C GLN A 623 -20.13 18.19 2.27
N LYS A 624 -20.79 18.15 3.44
CA LYS A 624 -20.41 19.12 4.45
C LYS A 624 -18.90 18.96 4.55
N PRO A 625 -18.12 20.03 4.26
CA PRO A 625 -16.67 19.92 4.15
C PRO A 625 -16.13 19.11 5.32
N LYS A 626 -15.36 18.03 5.02
CA LYS A 626 -14.74 17.22 6.07
C LYS A 626 -14.01 18.18 6.99
N ARG A 627 -14.42 18.20 8.26
CA ARG A 627 -13.86 19.13 9.24
C ARG A 627 -12.37 18.79 9.38
N PRO A 628 -11.46 19.77 9.30
CA PRO A 628 -10.03 19.49 9.39
C PRO A 628 -9.67 19.06 10.80
N ASN A 629 -8.77 18.10 10.96
CA ASN A 629 -8.09 17.89 12.23
C ASN A 629 -7.32 19.16 12.61
N VAL A 630 -7.23 19.47 13.90
CA VAL A 630 -6.51 20.63 14.41
C VAL A 630 -5.59 20.20 15.54
N ILE A 631 -4.29 20.37 15.34
CA ILE A 631 -3.25 20.13 16.35
C ILE A 631 -2.62 21.48 16.71
N TYR A 632 -2.86 21.94 17.93
CA TYR A 632 -2.29 23.18 18.46
C TYR A 632 -1.17 22.85 19.45
N ILE A 633 0.08 23.08 19.06
CA ILE A 633 1.29 22.80 19.84
C ILE A 633 1.76 24.10 20.50
N LEU A 634 1.95 24.07 21.81
CA LEU A 634 2.36 25.23 22.60
C LEU A 634 3.54 24.88 23.51
N ALA A 635 4.69 25.50 23.25
CA ALA A 635 5.85 25.50 24.14
C ALA A 635 5.65 26.46 25.34
N ASP A 636 6.50 26.35 26.36
CA ASP A 636 6.43 27.16 27.58
C ASP A 636 7.76 27.88 27.81
N ASP A 637 7.74 29.21 27.79
CA ASP A 637 8.92 30.10 27.84
C ASP A 637 9.88 30.02 26.64
N LEU A 638 9.47 29.48 25.50
CA LEU A 638 10.28 29.52 24.28
C LEU A 638 10.31 30.95 23.70
N GLY A 639 11.51 31.46 23.47
CA GLY A 639 11.73 32.79 22.92
C GLY A 639 11.47 32.90 21.42
N TYR A 640 11.12 34.10 20.96
CA TYR A 640 10.92 34.41 19.54
C TYR A 640 12.13 34.05 18.67
N GLY A 641 13.35 34.27 19.18
CA GLY A 641 14.60 33.98 18.49
C GLY A 641 15.19 32.60 18.78
N GLU A 642 14.46 31.69 19.44
CA GLU A 642 14.99 30.37 19.84
C GLU A 642 14.70 29.24 18.82
N VAL A 643 14.11 29.56 17.67
CA VAL A 643 13.82 28.63 16.56
C VAL A 643 14.52 29.08 15.27
N GLY A 644 14.95 28.12 14.46
CA GLY A 644 15.79 28.36 13.27
C GLY A 644 15.12 29.26 12.23
N TYR A 645 13.83 29.05 11.95
CA TYR A 645 13.03 29.88 11.03
C TYR A 645 12.88 31.35 11.49
N ASN A 646 13.13 31.66 12.77
CA ASN A 646 13.20 33.03 13.30
C ASN A 646 14.65 33.53 13.52
N GLY A 647 15.64 32.82 12.97
CA GLY A 647 17.03 33.30 12.92
C GLY A 647 17.98 32.68 13.94
N GLN A 648 17.54 31.73 14.77
CA GLN A 648 18.43 31.01 15.69
C GLN A 648 19.59 30.31 14.94
N LYS A 649 20.78 30.27 15.55
CA LYS A 649 22.00 29.70 14.94
C LYS A 649 22.69 28.64 15.79
N LEU A 650 22.47 28.65 17.11
CA LEU A 650 23.10 27.73 18.05
C LEU A 650 22.18 26.55 18.39
N ILE A 651 20.89 26.81 18.52
CA ILE A 651 19.88 25.78 18.78
C ILE A 651 19.38 25.22 17.44
N GLN A 652 19.29 23.90 17.33
CA GLN A 652 18.92 23.19 16.10
C GLN A 652 17.45 22.79 16.20
N THR A 653 16.64 23.28 15.27
CA THR A 653 15.20 22.94 15.16
C THR A 653 14.81 22.52 13.73
N PRO A 654 15.49 21.51 13.15
CA PRO A 654 15.30 21.15 11.75
C PRO A 654 13.87 20.72 11.40
N GLU A 655 13.12 20.13 12.33
CA GLU A 655 11.74 19.67 12.06
C GLU A 655 10.78 20.87 11.96
N LEU A 656 10.89 21.84 12.87
CA LEU A 656 10.13 23.08 12.84
C LEU A 656 10.53 23.95 11.65
N ASP A 657 11.82 23.98 11.30
CA ASP A 657 12.31 24.72 10.14
C ASP A 657 11.76 24.12 8.83
N SER A 658 11.80 22.80 8.69
CA SER A 658 11.17 22.10 7.55
C SER A 658 9.65 22.32 7.51
N MET A 659 8.98 22.29 8.67
CA MET A 659 7.54 22.56 8.74
C MET A 659 7.19 24.01 8.36
N ALA A 660 8.07 24.96 8.65
CA ALA A 660 7.94 26.35 8.22
C ALA A 660 8.17 26.50 6.71
N GLU A 661 9.14 25.78 6.13
CA GLU A 661 9.37 25.72 4.67
C GLU A 661 8.16 25.13 3.93
N ASP A 662 7.51 24.12 4.51
CA ASP A 662 6.31 23.51 3.92
C ASP A 662 5.00 24.25 4.28
N GLY A 663 5.08 25.27 5.15
CA GLY A 663 3.93 25.94 5.74
C GLY A 663 3.96 27.45 5.62
N MET A 664 3.44 28.11 6.66
CA MET A 664 3.38 29.57 6.80
C MET A 664 3.94 30.00 8.15
N THR A 665 4.85 30.98 8.14
CA THR A 665 5.35 31.65 9.35
C THR A 665 4.61 32.97 9.59
N PHE A 666 4.51 33.40 10.85
CA PHE A 666 3.90 34.68 11.19
C PHE A 666 4.93 35.61 11.82
N SER A 667 5.18 36.75 11.17
CA SER A 667 6.10 37.75 11.70
C SER A 667 5.47 38.53 12.84
N ALA A 668 4.15 38.77 12.84
CA ALA A 668 3.45 39.64 13.80
C ALA A 668 2.38 38.90 14.63
N HIS A 669 2.75 37.76 15.21
CA HIS A 669 1.88 36.99 16.11
C HIS A 669 2.20 37.19 17.60
N TYR A 670 1.16 37.26 18.42
CA TYR A 670 1.25 37.57 19.84
C TYR A 670 0.59 36.56 20.76
N CYS A 671 1.27 36.24 21.86
CA CYS A 671 0.68 35.44 22.93
C CYS A 671 -0.37 36.24 23.71
N GLY A 672 -1.16 35.55 24.54
CA GLY A 672 -2.27 36.17 25.25
C GLY A 672 -1.85 37.08 26.42
N SER A 673 -0.65 36.87 26.99
CA SER A 673 -0.07 37.69 28.06
C SER A 673 1.41 37.35 28.24
N ALA A 674 2.15 38.18 28.97
CA ALA A 674 3.59 37.96 29.23
C ALA A 674 3.90 36.86 30.26
N VAL A 675 2.90 36.06 30.67
CA VAL A 675 3.05 34.88 31.55
C VAL A 675 1.99 33.80 31.24
N CYS A 676 2.30 32.56 31.62
CA CYS A 676 1.60 31.34 31.21
C CYS A 676 0.08 31.29 31.46
N ALA A 677 -0.44 31.32 32.70
CA ALA A 677 -1.88 31.14 32.97
C ALA A 677 -2.81 32.13 32.24
N PRO A 678 -2.61 33.46 32.30
CA PRO A 678 -3.44 34.41 31.54
C PRO A 678 -3.28 34.26 30.03
N SER A 679 -2.11 33.85 29.53
CA SER A 679 -1.91 33.59 28.10
C SER A 679 -2.74 32.38 27.64
N ARG A 680 -2.67 31.27 28.37
CA ARG A 680 -3.48 30.05 28.12
C ARG A 680 -4.98 30.33 28.26
N CYS A 681 -5.37 31.15 29.23
CA CYS A 681 -6.76 31.58 29.38
C CYS A 681 -7.23 32.36 28.14
N SER A 682 -6.39 33.25 27.61
CA SER A 682 -6.73 34.02 26.41
C SER A 682 -6.88 33.12 25.19
N LEU A 683 -5.95 32.17 25.00
CA LEU A 683 -6.03 31.17 23.93
C LEU A 683 -7.32 30.35 23.99
N MET A 684 -7.65 29.84 25.18
CA MET A 684 -8.82 28.98 25.34
C MET A 684 -10.14 29.74 25.23
N THR A 685 -10.21 31.00 25.65
CA THR A 685 -11.49 31.73 25.77
C THR A 685 -11.74 32.75 24.67
N GLY A 686 -10.76 33.04 23.82
CA GLY A 686 -10.88 34.10 22.81
C GLY A 686 -10.97 35.50 23.41
N LEU A 687 -10.56 35.69 24.68
CA LEU A 687 -10.62 36.99 25.36
C LEU A 687 -9.21 37.48 25.67
N HIS A 688 -8.94 38.75 25.40
CA HIS A 688 -7.68 39.36 25.83
C HIS A 688 -7.67 39.57 27.36
N SER A 689 -6.50 39.76 27.95
CA SER A 689 -6.34 39.83 29.42
C SER A 689 -7.14 40.94 30.14
N GLY A 690 -7.59 41.99 29.44
CA GLY A 690 -8.52 43.00 29.98
C GLY A 690 -9.96 42.52 30.21
N HIS A 691 -10.34 41.40 29.59
CA HIS A 691 -11.68 40.78 29.68
C HIS A 691 -11.62 39.38 30.28
N ALA A 692 -10.52 38.66 30.12
CA ALA A 692 -10.34 37.30 30.61
C ALA A 692 -10.50 37.18 32.15
N TYR A 693 -10.95 36.01 32.58
CA TYR A 693 -11.19 35.68 33.99
C TYR A 693 -9.89 35.53 34.79
N ILE A 694 -8.89 34.87 34.20
CA ILE A 694 -7.54 34.69 34.76
C ILE A 694 -6.62 35.76 34.16
N ARG A 695 -6.08 36.65 35.02
CA ARG A 695 -5.27 37.81 34.58
C ARG A 695 -3.82 37.78 35.03
N SER A 696 -3.46 36.81 35.85
CA SER A 696 -2.11 36.52 36.31
C SER A 696 -2.09 35.13 36.95
N ASN A 697 -0.89 34.61 37.21
CA ASN A 697 -0.70 33.39 37.99
C ASN A 697 -1.18 33.67 39.42
N SER A 698 -2.03 32.83 40.02
CA SER A 698 -2.67 33.12 41.31
C SER A 698 -1.76 32.81 42.52
N PRO A 699 -0.98 33.77 43.06
CA PRO A 699 -0.03 33.46 44.14
C PRO A 699 -0.77 33.05 45.41
N GLY A 700 -0.32 31.97 46.05
CA GLY A 700 -0.90 31.49 47.31
C GLY A 700 -2.26 30.79 47.19
N TYR A 701 -2.82 30.66 45.98
CA TYR A 701 -4.00 29.82 45.77
C TYR A 701 -3.62 28.33 45.86
N PRO A 702 -4.38 27.50 46.59
CA PRO A 702 -4.11 26.05 46.69
C PRO A 702 -4.11 25.35 45.31
N ASN A 703 -3.23 24.37 45.14
CA ASN A 703 -3.12 23.55 43.91
C ASN A 703 -2.93 24.34 42.58
N GLY A 704 -2.37 25.55 42.64
CA GLY A 704 -1.67 26.16 41.52
C GLY A 704 -2.33 27.38 40.89
N GLN A 705 -3.62 27.30 40.59
CA GLN A 705 -4.33 28.35 39.86
C GLN A 705 -5.81 28.37 40.20
N THR A 706 -6.43 29.56 40.18
CA THR A 706 -7.89 29.69 40.27
C THR A 706 -8.57 28.94 39.11
N PRO A 707 -9.62 28.15 39.38
CA PRO A 707 -10.31 27.38 38.36
C PRO A 707 -11.07 28.29 37.41
N LEU A 708 -11.00 27.97 36.11
CA LEU A 708 -11.89 28.55 35.12
C LEU A 708 -13.34 28.12 35.46
N PRO A 709 -14.33 29.03 35.42
CA PRO A 709 -15.72 28.69 35.65
C PRO A 709 -16.22 27.63 34.67
N GLU A 710 -17.11 26.74 35.13
CA GLU A 710 -17.63 25.64 34.31
C GLU A 710 -18.39 26.13 33.07
N GLU A 711 -19.05 27.27 33.14
CA GLU A 711 -19.82 27.84 32.02
C GLU A 711 -18.98 28.68 31.05
N THR A 712 -17.66 28.79 31.26
CA THR A 712 -16.81 29.55 30.34
C THR A 712 -16.75 28.88 28.97
N GLU A 713 -17.03 29.64 27.92
CA GLU A 713 -16.82 29.16 26.55
C GLU A 713 -15.32 28.95 26.31
N THR A 714 -14.98 27.75 25.85
CA THR A 714 -13.60 27.37 25.52
C THR A 714 -13.51 26.83 24.10
N VAL A 715 -12.31 26.91 23.51
CA VAL A 715 -11.98 26.27 22.23
C VAL A 715 -12.38 24.79 22.24
N ALA A 716 -12.08 24.06 23.31
CA ALA A 716 -12.41 22.64 23.40
C ALA A 716 -13.92 22.38 23.50
N LYS A 717 -14.69 23.23 24.20
CA LYS A 717 -16.16 23.14 24.21
C LYS A 717 -16.74 23.41 22.82
N LEU A 718 -16.20 24.40 22.11
CA LEU A 718 -16.58 24.68 20.72
C LEU A 718 -16.27 23.47 19.83
N ALA A 719 -15.04 22.93 19.89
CA ALA A 719 -14.61 21.76 19.14
C ALA A 719 -15.53 20.55 19.40
N LYS A 720 -15.82 20.28 20.68
CA LYS A 720 -16.69 19.17 21.09
C LYS A 720 -18.11 19.33 20.54
N ARG A 721 -18.68 20.55 20.56
CA ARG A 721 -19.99 20.81 19.92
C ARG A 721 -19.94 20.69 18.40
N ALA A 722 -18.81 21.03 17.80
CA ALA A 722 -18.53 20.80 16.39
C ALA A 722 -18.30 19.32 16.04
N GLY A 723 -18.32 18.40 17.02
CA GLY A 723 -18.18 16.96 16.80
C GLY A 723 -16.74 16.48 16.74
N TYR A 724 -15.79 17.20 17.33
CA TYR A 724 -14.41 16.75 17.45
C TYR A 724 -14.22 15.85 18.68
N THR A 725 -13.35 14.85 18.54
CA THR A 725 -12.70 14.19 19.67
C THR A 725 -11.61 15.11 20.19
N THR A 726 -11.68 15.50 21.47
CA THR A 726 -10.82 16.56 22.01
C THR A 726 -9.81 16.02 23.04
N ALA A 727 -8.56 16.44 22.92
CA ALA A 727 -7.50 16.10 23.87
C ALA A 727 -6.64 17.30 24.26
N ILE A 728 -6.19 17.33 25.51
CA ILE A 728 -5.06 18.13 25.95
C ILE A 728 -3.97 17.23 26.51
N ILE A 729 -2.73 17.44 26.09
CA ILE A 729 -1.58 16.71 26.61
C ILE A 729 -0.52 17.72 27.01
N GLY A 730 -0.11 17.71 28.28
CA GLY A 730 0.89 18.62 28.84
C GLY A 730 0.37 19.53 29.96
N LYS A 731 0.82 20.78 29.97
CA LYS A 731 0.50 21.77 31.00
C LYS A 731 -0.85 22.42 30.75
N TRP A 732 -1.77 22.29 31.71
CA TRP A 732 -3.07 22.95 31.64
C TRP A 732 -3.02 24.38 32.21
N GLY A 733 -2.83 24.52 33.52
CA GLY A 733 -2.67 25.83 34.17
C GLY A 733 -3.92 26.72 34.21
N LEU A 734 -5.13 26.16 34.03
CA LEU A 734 -6.41 26.90 34.14
C LEU A 734 -7.34 26.34 35.23
N GLY A 735 -6.78 25.64 36.22
CA GLY A 735 -7.49 25.30 37.45
C GLY A 735 -6.73 24.34 38.36
N GLY A 736 -6.94 24.48 39.67
CA GLY A 736 -6.46 23.55 40.69
C GLY A 736 -7.52 22.51 41.02
N VAL A 737 -7.15 21.23 40.99
CA VAL A 737 -8.05 20.11 41.31
C VAL A 737 -7.81 19.66 42.75
N LEU A 738 -8.88 19.39 43.49
CA LEU A 738 -8.79 18.76 44.81
C LEU A 738 -8.88 17.25 44.60
N LYS A 739 -7.81 16.51 44.94
CA LYS A 739 -7.70 15.06 44.70
C LYS A 739 -8.76 14.24 45.44
N ASP A 740 -9.12 14.68 46.65
CA ASP A 740 -9.94 13.90 47.59
C ASP A 740 -11.31 14.55 47.87
N GLU A 741 -11.68 15.61 47.13
CA GLU A 741 -12.93 16.34 47.33
C GLU A 741 -13.63 16.61 45.99
N ASP A 742 -14.84 16.07 45.81
CA ASP A 742 -15.71 16.36 44.67
C ASP A 742 -16.42 17.71 44.88
N ASN A 743 -15.66 18.80 44.76
CA ASN A 743 -16.19 20.16 44.82
C ASN A 743 -16.40 20.68 43.38
N PRO A 744 -17.64 20.90 42.93
CA PRO A 744 -17.94 21.27 41.55
C PRO A 744 -17.36 22.63 41.15
N VAL A 745 -17.21 23.57 42.10
CA VAL A 745 -16.66 24.90 41.82
C VAL A 745 -15.13 24.89 41.81
N ALA A 746 -14.50 24.15 42.72
CA ALA A 746 -13.04 24.02 42.73
C ALA A 746 -12.55 23.20 41.53
N ASN A 747 -13.26 22.13 41.18
CA ASN A 747 -12.90 21.22 40.08
C ASN A 747 -13.40 21.69 38.71
N SER A 748 -14.15 22.80 38.61
CA SER A 748 -14.64 23.34 37.34
C SER A 748 -13.52 23.62 36.35
N GLY A 749 -12.32 23.95 36.85
CA GLY A 749 -11.14 24.20 36.03
C GLY A 749 -10.44 22.95 35.52
N HIS A 750 -10.91 21.72 35.80
CA HIS A 750 -10.31 20.50 35.25
C HIS A 750 -10.48 20.44 33.72
N PRO A 751 -9.50 19.96 32.92
CA PRO A 751 -9.64 19.86 31.47
C PRO A 751 -10.91 19.15 30.98
N ASN A 752 -11.27 18.02 31.59
CA ASN A 752 -12.49 17.29 31.26
C ASN A 752 -13.80 18.05 31.54
N HIS A 753 -13.82 19.06 32.43
CA HIS A 753 -14.96 19.97 32.61
C HIS A 753 -14.91 21.15 31.63
N GLN A 754 -13.77 21.35 30.96
CA GLN A 754 -13.52 22.46 30.05
C GLN A 754 -13.54 22.05 28.57
N GLY A 755 -14.16 20.90 28.27
CA GLY A 755 -14.46 20.46 26.91
C GLY A 755 -13.52 19.40 26.33
N PHE A 756 -12.52 18.93 27.10
CA PHE A 756 -11.58 17.90 26.66
C PHE A 756 -12.07 16.49 27.03
N ASP A 757 -12.15 15.58 26.06
CA ASP A 757 -12.48 14.16 26.31
C ASP A 757 -11.29 13.43 26.95
N TYR A 758 -10.07 13.84 26.58
CA TYR A 758 -8.83 13.25 27.07
C TYR A 758 -7.87 14.28 27.66
N PHE A 759 -7.24 13.94 28.77
CA PHE A 759 -6.16 14.71 29.38
C PHE A 759 -5.01 13.83 29.84
N PHE A 760 -3.78 14.24 29.55
CA PHE A 760 -2.58 13.66 30.16
C PHE A 760 -1.54 14.75 30.47
N GLY A 761 -1.16 14.95 31.74
CA GLY A 761 -0.10 15.89 32.09
C GLY A 761 -0.25 16.59 33.44
N TYR A 762 0.04 17.89 33.48
CA TYR A 762 0.09 18.70 34.70
C TYR A 762 -1.16 19.57 34.86
N LEU A 763 -1.84 19.42 35.99
CA LEU A 763 -2.89 20.35 36.43
C LEU A 763 -2.29 21.58 37.13
N ASP A 764 -1.35 21.38 38.05
CA ASP A 764 -0.68 22.46 38.77
C ASP A 764 0.48 23.03 37.94
N GLN A 765 0.33 24.27 37.48
CA GLN A 765 1.33 24.99 36.71
C GLN A 765 2.68 25.15 37.42
N ARG A 766 2.72 25.14 38.76
CA ARG A 766 3.97 25.26 39.55
C ARG A 766 4.75 23.96 39.55
N LYS A 767 4.04 22.82 39.52
CA LYS A 767 4.65 21.49 39.37
C LYS A 767 5.15 21.24 37.96
N ALA A 768 4.51 21.84 36.96
CA ALA A 768 4.90 21.77 35.56
C ALA A 768 6.29 22.39 35.24
N HIS A 769 7.00 22.91 36.24
CA HIS A 769 8.40 23.34 36.09
C HIS A 769 9.40 22.18 36.25
N ASN A 770 8.97 21.06 36.86
CA ASN A 770 9.81 19.87 36.99
C ASN A 770 9.53 18.91 35.85
N TYR A 771 10.57 18.39 35.19
CA TYR A 771 10.41 17.45 34.09
C TYR A 771 10.50 15.98 34.52
N TYR A 772 10.89 15.74 35.78
CA TYR A 772 10.90 14.43 36.43
C TYR A 772 9.99 14.44 37.66
N PRO A 773 8.67 14.58 37.50
CA PRO A 773 7.75 14.57 38.62
C PRO A 773 7.60 13.17 39.18
N ASP A 774 7.08 13.07 40.40
CA ASP A 774 6.67 11.81 41.01
C ASP A 774 5.35 11.26 40.41
N HIS A 775 4.56 12.11 39.76
CA HIS A 775 3.30 11.73 39.12
C HIS A 775 2.92 12.66 37.97
N LEU A 776 2.05 12.15 37.10
CA LEU A 776 1.22 12.91 36.16
C LEU A 776 -0.26 12.55 36.37
N TRP A 777 -1.13 13.30 35.72
CA TRP A 777 -2.57 13.02 35.71
C TRP A 777 -2.97 12.46 34.36
N ARG A 778 -3.79 11.40 34.37
CA ARG A 778 -4.52 10.94 33.19
C ARG A 778 -6.01 11.11 33.47
N ASN A 779 -6.65 12.06 32.80
CA ASN A 779 -7.98 12.55 33.17
C ASN A 779 -7.99 12.87 34.68
N ARG A 780 -8.82 12.17 35.45
CA ARG A 780 -8.95 12.32 36.91
C ARG A 780 -8.10 11.32 37.70
N GLU A 781 -7.31 10.50 37.03
CA GLU A 781 -6.50 9.45 37.64
C GLU A 781 -5.07 9.89 37.90
N TRP A 782 -4.53 9.45 39.02
CA TRP A 782 -3.15 9.68 39.43
C TRP A 782 -2.23 8.61 38.85
N VAL A 783 -1.28 9.01 38.02
CA VAL A 783 -0.30 8.12 37.39
C VAL A 783 1.04 8.32 38.09
N ASN A 784 1.47 7.34 38.91
CA ASN A 784 2.80 7.37 39.52
C ASN A 784 3.88 7.15 38.46
N LEU A 785 4.97 7.90 38.54
CA LEU A 785 6.14 7.75 37.69
C LEU A 785 7.28 7.05 38.42
N GLU A 786 8.16 6.38 37.67
CA GLU A 786 9.35 5.68 38.17
C GLU A 786 10.53 6.62 38.42
N ASN A 787 10.27 7.67 39.20
CA ASN A 787 11.26 8.66 39.60
C ASN A 787 11.54 8.54 41.11
N SER A 788 12.81 8.41 41.48
CA SER A 788 13.28 8.27 42.87
C SER A 788 13.15 9.57 43.66
N SER A 789 13.05 10.71 42.99
CA SER A 789 12.78 12.02 43.60
C SER A 789 12.02 12.96 42.67
N ASN A 790 11.29 13.92 43.25
CA ASN A 790 10.64 15.02 42.53
C ASN A 790 11.69 16.09 42.20
N GLY A 791 12.43 15.91 41.11
CA GLY A 791 13.52 16.79 40.68
C GLY A 791 14.50 16.08 39.75
N TRP A 792 15.62 16.71 39.39
CA TRP A 792 16.66 16.01 38.64
C TRP A 792 17.44 15.06 39.55
N ASP A 793 17.42 13.77 39.22
CA ASP A 793 18.25 12.73 39.80
C ASP A 793 18.67 11.77 38.67
N PRO A 794 19.96 11.39 38.55
CA PRO A 794 20.42 10.49 37.50
C PRO A 794 19.79 9.07 37.55
N THR A 795 19.07 8.72 38.61
CA THR A 795 18.32 7.46 38.75
C THR A 795 16.87 7.56 38.30
N ASN A 796 16.37 8.77 37.98
CA ASN A 796 15.02 8.96 37.47
C ASN A 796 14.89 8.41 36.04
N GLN A 797 13.81 7.67 35.78
CA GLN A 797 13.59 6.99 34.50
C GLN A 797 12.60 7.76 33.60
N ASP A 798 11.57 8.35 34.20
CA ASP A 798 10.42 8.90 33.49
C ASP A 798 10.56 10.41 33.27
N TYR A 799 10.88 10.79 32.03
CA TYR A 799 10.92 12.18 31.59
C TYR A 799 9.55 12.61 31.03
N SER A 800 8.91 13.57 31.68
CA SER A 800 7.51 13.94 31.39
C SER A 800 7.24 14.38 29.95
N HIS A 801 8.19 15.05 29.28
CA HIS A 801 8.04 15.44 27.88
C HIS A 801 7.94 14.22 26.95
N ASP A 802 8.79 13.21 27.15
CA ASP A 802 8.74 11.99 26.34
C ASP A 802 7.41 11.26 26.53
N LEU A 803 6.97 11.14 27.79
CA LEU A 803 5.67 10.53 28.10
C LEU A 803 4.51 11.27 27.43
N MET A 804 4.56 12.61 27.39
CA MET A 804 3.54 13.43 26.70
C MET A 804 3.57 13.17 25.19
N THR A 805 4.74 13.11 24.57
CA THR A 805 4.89 12.80 23.14
C THR A 805 4.32 11.41 22.83
N GLU A 806 4.68 10.39 23.61
CA GLU A 806 4.17 9.03 23.42
C GLU A 806 2.65 8.96 23.60
N GLU A 807 2.11 9.69 24.58
CA GLU A 807 0.66 9.74 24.79
C GLU A 807 -0.06 10.43 23.64
N ALA A 808 0.52 11.49 23.07
CA ALA A 808 -0.04 12.17 21.89
C ALA A 808 -0.07 11.24 20.67
N ILE A 809 1.02 10.52 20.41
CA ILE A 809 1.11 9.52 19.34
C ILE A 809 0.05 8.43 19.51
N LYS A 810 -0.09 7.89 20.72
CA LYS A 810 -1.12 6.87 21.04
C LYS A 810 -2.53 7.39 20.82
N TRP A 811 -2.82 8.60 21.31
CA TRP A 811 -4.15 9.18 21.21
C TRP A 811 -4.52 9.48 19.75
N ILE A 812 -3.61 10.07 18.97
CA ILE A 812 -3.82 10.31 17.53
C ILE A 812 -4.09 8.99 16.81
N THR A 813 -3.26 7.97 17.05
CA THR A 813 -3.40 6.67 16.39
C THR A 813 -4.73 5.99 16.71
N ALA A 814 -5.19 6.09 17.96
CA ALA A 814 -6.43 5.48 18.41
C ALA A 814 -7.69 6.18 17.88
N ASN A 815 -7.60 7.45 17.49
CA ASN A 815 -8.75 8.26 17.08
C ASN A 815 -8.71 8.70 15.61
N LYS A 816 -7.82 8.10 14.79
CA LYS A 816 -7.54 8.52 13.41
C LYS A 816 -8.75 8.61 12.46
N GLU A 817 -9.85 7.95 12.79
CA GLU A 817 -11.10 7.94 11.99
C GLU A 817 -12.03 9.12 12.33
N GLU A 818 -11.77 9.84 13.43
CA GLU A 818 -12.60 10.94 13.94
C GLU A 818 -11.93 12.31 13.71
N PRO A 819 -12.69 13.43 13.62
CA PRO A 819 -12.10 14.77 13.63
C PRO A 819 -11.38 15.05 14.95
N LEU A 820 -10.08 15.34 14.88
CA LEU A 820 -9.21 15.49 16.04
C LEU A 820 -9.01 16.95 16.42
N PHE A 821 -9.19 17.30 17.70
CA PHE A 821 -8.67 18.55 18.26
C PHE A 821 -7.70 18.22 19.40
N LEU A 822 -6.39 18.34 19.12
CA LEU A 822 -5.32 18.10 20.08
C LEU A 822 -4.66 19.42 20.48
N TYR A 823 -4.73 19.76 21.76
CA TYR A 823 -3.93 20.83 22.36
C TYR A 823 -2.71 20.22 23.06
N LEU A 824 -1.54 20.29 22.42
CA LEU A 824 -0.29 19.73 22.90
C LEU A 824 0.55 20.82 23.58
N ALA A 825 0.43 20.92 24.89
CA ALA A 825 0.95 22.00 25.71
C ALA A 825 2.26 21.58 26.42
N TYR A 826 3.36 21.48 25.67
CA TYR A 826 4.65 21.14 26.26
C TYR A 826 5.12 22.15 27.32
N CYS A 827 5.85 21.64 28.31
CA CYS A 827 6.46 22.45 29.38
C CYS A 827 7.87 22.94 28.99
N VAL A 828 8.46 22.35 27.96
CA VAL A 828 9.78 22.72 27.44
C VAL A 828 9.69 24.06 26.70
N PRO A 829 10.67 24.99 26.82
CA PRO A 829 11.89 24.93 27.62
C PRO A 829 11.85 25.64 28.99
N HIS A 830 10.71 25.69 29.67
CA HIS A 830 10.56 26.36 30.96
C HIS A 830 11.68 26.02 31.97
N THR A 831 11.98 26.98 32.84
CA THR A 831 13.09 26.93 33.80
C THR A 831 13.06 25.66 34.68
N TRP A 832 14.28 25.21 35.04
CA TRP A 832 14.72 24.09 35.92
C TRP A 832 15.81 23.25 35.23
N TRP A 833 16.02 23.47 33.92
CA TRP A 833 17.13 22.97 33.11
C TRP A 833 17.41 21.49 33.38
N GLN A 834 16.47 20.64 32.97
CA GLN A 834 16.54 19.19 33.10
C GLN A 834 16.31 18.57 31.73
N VAL A 835 17.20 17.66 31.34
CA VAL A 835 17.09 16.90 30.08
C VAL A 835 17.80 15.55 30.29
N PRO A 836 17.29 14.43 29.76
CA PRO A 836 17.95 13.13 29.96
C PRO A 836 19.37 13.08 29.40
N ASP A 837 19.60 13.76 28.28
CA ASP A 837 20.88 13.79 27.59
C ASP A 837 21.08 15.14 26.86
N LEU A 838 22.34 15.56 26.71
CA LEU A 838 22.69 16.81 26.03
C LEU A 838 22.72 16.68 24.50
N GLY A 839 22.52 15.48 23.95
CA GLY A 839 22.60 15.22 22.52
C GLY A 839 23.84 15.80 21.85
N ILE A 840 23.62 16.52 20.75
CA ILE A 840 24.65 17.19 19.94
C ILE A 840 25.40 18.30 20.69
N TYR A 841 24.85 18.81 21.80
CA TYR A 841 25.43 19.92 22.56
C TYR A 841 26.43 19.47 23.62
N LYS A 842 26.61 18.16 23.81
CA LYS A 842 27.44 17.60 24.88
C LYS A 842 28.90 18.08 24.85
N GLU A 843 29.46 18.20 23.66
CA GLU A 843 30.88 18.56 23.44
C GLU A 843 31.09 20.06 23.21
N GLU A 844 30.01 20.87 23.29
CA GLU A 844 30.09 22.32 23.13
C GLU A 844 30.73 22.99 24.35
N ASP A 845 31.72 23.87 24.12
CA ASP A 845 32.40 24.63 25.18
C ASP A 845 31.69 25.95 25.46
N TRP A 846 30.44 25.87 25.95
CA TRP A 846 29.60 27.02 26.26
C TRP A 846 29.85 27.54 27.70
N PRO A 847 29.72 28.86 27.94
CA PRO A 847 30.15 29.48 29.19
C PRO A 847 29.40 28.96 30.44
N GLU A 848 28.18 28.43 30.27
CA GLU A 848 27.38 27.87 31.35
C GLU A 848 26.70 26.57 30.90
N LYS A 849 26.80 25.50 31.70
CA LYS A 849 26.25 24.16 31.38
C LYS A 849 24.75 24.17 31.05
N HIS A 850 23.98 25.06 31.68
CA HIS A 850 22.55 25.12 31.45
C HIS A 850 22.17 25.63 30.06
N LEU A 851 23.08 26.29 29.34
CA LEU A 851 22.89 26.65 27.94
C LEU A 851 22.78 25.37 27.09
N GLN A 852 23.68 24.41 27.29
CA GLN A 852 23.64 23.10 26.61
C GLN A 852 22.33 22.37 26.92
N ILE A 853 21.88 22.43 28.17
CA ILE A 853 20.62 21.81 28.60
C ILE A 853 19.43 22.46 27.89
N GLN A 854 19.34 23.79 27.86
CA GLN A 854 18.24 24.49 27.20
C GLN A 854 18.18 24.19 25.70
N ALA A 855 19.32 24.22 25.01
CA ALA A 855 19.39 23.86 23.60
C ALA A 855 18.96 22.39 23.38
N ALA A 856 19.42 21.46 24.23
CA ALA A 856 19.03 20.05 24.16
C ALA A 856 17.53 19.84 24.41
N MET A 857 16.93 20.59 25.34
CA MET A 857 15.48 20.54 25.58
C MET A 857 14.70 20.98 24.32
N ILE A 858 15.09 22.10 23.70
CA ILE A 858 14.43 22.64 22.51
C ILE A 858 14.59 21.71 21.30
N SER A 859 15.80 21.22 21.02
CA SER A 859 16.03 20.26 19.92
C SER A 859 15.33 18.92 20.13
N ARG A 860 15.15 18.49 21.38
CA ARG A 860 14.36 17.30 21.70
C ARG A 860 12.88 17.51 21.41
N MET A 861 12.33 18.66 21.80
CA MET A 861 10.95 19.04 21.46
C MET A 861 10.74 19.11 19.95
N ASP A 862 11.68 19.71 19.22
CA ASP A 862 11.67 19.76 17.75
C ASP A 862 11.60 18.35 17.13
N ARG A 863 12.51 17.45 17.51
CA ARG A 863 12.52 16.04 17.10
C ARG A 863 11.16 15.38 17.33
N ASP A 864 10.57 15.59 18.49
CA ASP A 864 9.33 14.94 18.90
C ASP A 864 8.09 15.53 18.19
N ILE A 865 8.11 16.83 17.85
CA ILE A 865 7.14 17.43 16.93
C ILE A 865 7.26 16.81 15.53
N GLY A 866 8.49 16.61 15.04
CA GLY A 866 8.75 15.91 13.78
C GLY A 866 8.18 14.49 13.75
N ARG A 867 8.26 13.76 14.87
CA ARG A 867 7.63 12.43 15.02
C ARG A 867 6.11 12.49 14.87
N ILE A 868 5.46 13.51 15.44
CA ILE A 868 4.01 13.70 15.33
C ILE A 868 3.63 14.07 13.88
N LYS A 869 4.37 14.98 13.23
CA LYS A 869 4.17 15.32 11.81
C LYS A 869 4.21 14.07 10.94
N ARG A 870 5.28 13.28 11.06
CA ARG A 870 5.46 12.04 10.29
C ARG A 870 4.38 10.99 10.57
N LEU A 871 3.89 10.89 11.82
CA LEU A 871 2.77 10.01 12.14
C LEU A 871 1.52 10.42 11.36
N ILE A 872 1.18 11.71 11.38
CA ILE A 872 0.03 12.26 10.66
C ILE A 872 0.14 11.99 9.14
N GLU A 873 1.34 12.14 8.56
CA GLU A 873 1.62 11.78 7.17
C GLU A 873 1.43 10.27 6.91
N THR A 874 1.98 9.43 7.78
CA THR A 874 1.91 7.96 7.66
C THR A 874 0.47 7.45 7.78
N LEU A 875 -0.36 8.11 8.58
CA LEU A 875 -1.78 7.79 8.73
C LEU A 875 -2.65 8.35 7.59
N GLY A 876 -2.08 9.08 6.62
CA GLY A 876 -2.83 9.69 5.53
C GLY A 876 -3.71 10.87 5.95
N LEU A 877 -3.44 11.48 7.11
CA LEU A 877 -4.25 12.57 7.67
C LEU A 877 -3.73 13.97 7.31
N ALA A 878 -2.54 14.07 6.72
CA ALA A 878 -1.82 15.33 6.55
C ALA A 878 -2.60 16.41 5.78
N GLU A 879 -3.19 16.08 4.63
CA GLU A 879 -3.93 17.06 3.81
C GLU A 879 -5.19 17.62 4.49
N ASN A 880 -5.72 16.91 5.49
CA ASN A 880 -6.86 17.32 6.29
C ASN A 880 -6.48 17.70 7.73
N THR A 881 -5.22 18.08 8.01
CA THR A 881 -4.77 18.44 9.37
C THR A 881 -4.06 19.79 9.38
N LEU A 882 -4.61 20.74 10.15
CA LEU A 882 -3.95 22.00 10.50
C LEU A 882 -3.10 21.81 11.76
N ILE A 883 -1.79 21.96 11.64
CA ILE A 883 -0.85 22.01 12.76
C ILE A 883 -0.42 23.45 12.99
N ILE A 884 -0.60 23.98 14.21
CA ILE A 884 -0.11 25.29 14.63
C ILE A 884 0.92 25.07 15.73
N PHE A 885 2.10 25.66 15.62
CA PHE A 885 3.11 25.66 16.68
C PHE A 885 3.36 27.08 17.19
N ASN A 886 3.50 27.22 18.51
CA ASN A 886 3.67 28.51 19.18
C ASN A 886 4.34 28.40 20.58
N SER A 887 4.57 29.54 21.25
CA SER A 887 5.02 29.65 22.65
C SER A 887 4.04 30.44 23.52
N ASP A 888 3.86 30.07 24.78
CA ASP A 888 2.86 30.69 25.66
C ASP A 888 3.19 32.13 26.09
N ASN A 889 4.48 32.50 26.10
CA ASN A 889 4.96 33.85 26.34
C ASN A 889 6.42 33.98 25.86
N GLY A 890 6.97 35.20 25.91
CA GLY A 890 8.38 35.43 25.60
C GLY A 890 9.36 34.70 26.53
N ALA A 891 10.64 34.67 26.14
CA ALA A 891 11.68 33.89 26.81
C ALA A 891 11.82 34.18 28.31
N HIS A 892 12.15 33.17 29.12
CA HIS A 892 12.40 33.37 30.55
C HIS A 892 13.68 34.19 30.83
N GLY A 893 14.69 34.09 29.95
CA GLY A 893 15.97 34.80 30.04
C GLY A 893 16.65 34.70 31.41
N ARG A 894 16.85 33.47 31.91
CA ARG A 894 17.59 33.18 33.16
C ARG A 894 19.03 32.81 32.81
N GLY A 895 19.99 33.12 33.69
CA GLY A 895 21.41 32.95 33.37
C GLY A 895 21.79 33.78 32.15
N LEU A 896 22.66 33.26 31.29
CA LEU A 896 23.05 33.89 30.02
C LEU A 896 22.15 33.53 28.82
N THR A 897 21.04 32.81 29.02
CA THR A 897 20.24 32.24 27.93
C THR A 897 19.75 33.28 26.93
N ARG A 898 19.26 34.43 27.40
CA ARG A 898 18.74 35.50 26.54
C ARG A 898 19.83 36.10 25.66
N GLU A 899 20.96 36.48 26.25
CA GLU A 899 22.05 37.15 25.55
C GLU A 899 22.84 36.17 24.67
N PHE A 900 23.02 34.93 25.11
CA PHE A 900 23.80 33.91 24.41
C PHE A 900 23.08 33.36 23.18
N PHE A 901 21.77 33.09 23.30
CA PHE A 901 20.96 32.57 22.19
C PHE A 901 20.25 33.66 21.38
N ASP A 902 20.37 34.94 21.76
CA ASP A 902 19.46 35.98 21.25
C ASP A 902 18.00 35.53 21.34
N SER A 903 17.58 35.03 22.51
CA SER A 903 16.28 34.35 22.67
C SER A 903 15.08 35.21 22.26
N THR A 904 15.23 36.54 22.23
CA THR A 904 14.17 37.46 21.83
C THR A 904 14.29 37.93 20.39
N GLY A 905 15.29 37.50 19.63
CA GLY A 905 15.51 37.88 18.23
C GLY A 905 15.72 39.39 18.05
N GLY A 906 16.51 40.01 18.93
CA GLY A 906 16.71 41.47 18.95
C GLY A 906 15.57 42.29 19.57
N LEU A 907 14.44 41.68 19.94
CA LEU A 907 13.31 42.38 20.56
C LEU A 907 13.59 42.76 22.02
N ASN A 908 12.98 43.86 22.48
CA ASN A 908 13.14 44.34 23.85
C ASN A 908 12.23 43.61 24.85
N GLY A 909 12.65 43.53 26.09
CA GLY A 909 11.96 42.82 27.16
C GLY A 909 12.07 41.29 27.08
N LYS A 910 11.31 40.62 27.94
CA LYS A 910 11.24 39.16 28.12
C LYS A 910 9.98 38.80 28.92
N LYS A 911 9.79 37.53 29.30
CA LYS A 911 8.69 37.09 30.20
C LYS A 911 8.45 38.09 31.34
N ARG A 912 7.17 38.37 31.64
CA ARG A 912 6.64 39.40 32.57
C ARG A 912 6.74 40.86 32.10
N MET A 913 7.29 41.14 30.93
CA MET A 913 7.36 42.50 30.37
C MET A 913 6.38 42.63 29.20
N MET A 914 5.76 43.80 29.04
CA MET A 914 4.78 44.07 27.95
C MET A 914 5.41 44.54 26.64
N ASN A 915 6.73 44.63 26.64
CA ASN A 915 7.56 44.86 25.47
C ASN A 915 7.44 43.70 24.46
N GLU A 916 7.85 43.92 23.22
CA GLU A 916 7.74 42.95 22.12
C GLU A 916 8.31 41.58 22.47
N GLY A 917 9.51 41.50 23.06
CA GLY A 917 10.15 40.25 23.46
C GLY A 917 9.47 39.51 24.63
N GLY A 918 8.45 40.11 25.26
CA GLY A 918 7.63 39.46 26.28
C GLY A 918 6.28 38.94 25.79
N VAL A 919 5.71 39.54 24.73
CA VAL A 919 4.37 39.20 24.22
C VAL A 919 4.33 38.73 22.76
N ARG A 920 5.36 38.98 21.96
CA ARG A 920 5.46 38.44 20.60
C ARG A 920 6.01 37.02 20.67
N SER A 921 5.45 36.13 19.86
CA SER A 921 5.68 34.69 19.98
C SER A 921 6.04 34.09 18.62
N PRO A 922 6.94 33.09 18.56
CA PRO A 922 7.19 32.38 17.32
C PRO A 922 5.92 31.63 16.92
N MET A 923 5.48 31.75 15.66
CA MET A 923 4.33 31.01 15.15
C MET A 923 4.59 30.49 13.75
N LEU A 924 4.25 29.22 13.55
CA LEU A 924 4.09 28.60 12.24
C LEU A 924 2.76 27.86 12.17
N ALA A 925 2.22 27.77 10.95
CA ALA A 925 1.04 26.98 10.62
C ALA A 925 1.36 26.07 9.41
N TYR A 926 1.03 24.78 9.53
CA TYR A 926 1.27 23.76 8.51
C TYR A 926 -0.03 23.05 8.18
N TRP A 927 -0.41 23.08 6.90
CA TRP A 927 -1.60 22.41 6.37
C TRP A 927 -1.37 22.14 4.87
N PRO A 928 -0.78 20.98 4.52
CA PRO A 928 -0.35 20.70 3.16
C PRO A 928 -1.55 20.69 2.20
N GLY A 929 -1.37 21.27 1.01
CA GLY A 929 -2.42 21.45 0.01
C GLY A 929 -3.37 22.64 0.27
N MET A 930 -3.43 23.17 1.49
CA MET A 930 -4.33 24.26 1.88
C MET A 930 -3.61 25.58 2.18
N ILE A 931 -2.49 25.51 2.92
CA ILE A 931 -1.59 26.65 3.15
C ILE A 931 -0.53 26.67 2.06
N LYS A 932 -0.22 27.88 1.56
CA LYS A 932 0.88 28.07 0.60
C LYS A 932 2.22 27.82 1.30
N ALA A 933 2.94 26.79 0.88
CA ALA A 933 4.28 26.45 1.38
C ALA A 933 5.27 27.63 1.24
N GLY A 934 6.16 27.74 2.22
CA GLY A 934 7.24 28.71 2.28
C GLY A 934 6.76 30.16 2.39
N SER A 935 5.53 30.38 2.87
CA SER A 935 4.95 31.71 2.95
C SER A 935 5.17 32.36 4.31
N THR A 936 5.10 33.69 4.34
CA THR A 936 5.14 34.47 5.57
C THR A 936 3.95 35.42 5.60
N SER A 937 3.26 35.45 6.73
CA SER A 937 2.20 36.41 7.03
C SER A 937 2.71 37.51 7.95
N ASP A 938 2.38 38.74 7.61
CA ASP A 938 2.52 39.94 8.44
C ASP A 938 1.21 40.35 9.12
N HIS A 939 0.19 39.49 9.06
CA HIS A 939 -1.09 39.72 9.70
C HIS A 939 -0.93 39.84 11.22
N LEU A 940 -1.36 40.97 11.76
CA LEU A 940 -1.37 41.23 13.19
C LEU A 940 -2.37 40.29 13.87
N SER A 941 -1.88 39.28 14.57
CA SER A 941 -2.68 38.21 15.17
C SER A 941 -2.31 37.94 16.63
N ALA A 942 -3.23 37.35 17.39
CA ALA A 942 -3.02 37.01 18.79
C ALA A 942 -3.71 35.70 19.21
N PHE A 943 -3.40 35.19 20.39
CA PHE A 943 -3.98 33.94 20.92
C PHE A 943 -5.51 33.92 20.95
N TRP A 944 -6.15 35.06 21.20
CA TRP A 944 -7.61 35.15 21.25
C TRP A 944 -8.28 34.99 19.86
N ASP A 945 -7.50 34.98 18.78
CA ASP A 945 -7.99 34.73 17.41
C ASP A 945 -8.23 33.24 17.13
N PHE A 946 -7.70 32.33 17.96
CA PHE A 946 -7.83 30.90 17.70
C PHE A 946 -9.27 30.39 17.88
N LEU A 947 -10.01 30.88 18.89
CA LEU A 947 -11.41 30.51 19.11
C LEU A 947 -12.31 30.83 17.90
N PRO A 948 -12.33 32.07 17.35
CA PRO A 948 -13.09 32.37 16.15
C PRO A 948 -12.51 31.71 14.88
N THR A 949 -11.21 31.43 14.83
CA THR A 949 -10.62 30.63 13.73
C THR A 949 -11.21 29.23 13.71
N LEU A 950 -11.28 28.55 14.87
CA LEU A 950 -11.91 27.23 14.97
C LEU A 950 -13.41 27.29 14.69
N ALA A 951 -14.09 28.36 15.13
CA ALA A 951 -15.50 28.59 14.81
C ALA A 951 -15.73 28.64 13.28
N GLU A 952 -14.89 29.36 12.54
CA GLU A 952 -14.98 29.44 11.08
C GLU A 952 -14.64 28.11 10.40
N LEU A 953 -13.58 27.42 10.84
CA LEU A 953 -13.19 26.11 10.30
C LEU A 953 -14.29 25.05 10.46
N THR A 954 -15.05 25.13 11.53
CA THR A 954 -16.05 24.10 11.89
C THR A 954 -17.48 24.47 11.56
N GLY A 955 -17.76 25.77 11.37
CA GLY A 955 -19.10 26.33 11.26
C GLY A 955 -19.86 26.42 12.59
N GLU A 956 -19.27 25.99 13.72
CA GLU A 956 -19.90 26.10 15.04
C GLU A 956 -19.68 27.52 15.60
N PRO A 957 -20.74 28.27 15.94
CA PRO A 957 -20.59 29.63 16.42
C PRO A 957 -19.99 29.68 17.83
N VAL A 958 -19.19 30.73 18.09
CA VAL A 958 -18.74 31.06 19.44
C VAL A 958 -19.94 31.43 20.31
N ARG A 959 -20.07 30.78 21.48
CA ARG A 959 -21.10 31.14 22.46
C ARG A 959 -20.59 32.24 23.37
N GLY A 960 -21.20 33.42 23.29
CA GLY A 960 -20.84 34.57 24.13
C GLY A 960 -20.08 35.64 23.35
N LYS A 961 -19.04 36.22 23.96
CA LYS A 961 -18.22 37.28 23.35
C LYS A 961 -16.79 36.78 23.18
N THR A 962 -16.16 37.18 22.09
CA THR A 962 -14.73 37.00 21.81
C THR A 962 -14.15 38.36 21.43
N ASP A 963 -12.89 38.59 21.78
CA ASP A 963 -12.10 39.74 21.35
C ASP A 963 -11.33 39.44 20.04
N GLY A 964 -11.36 38.18 19.59
CA GLY A 964 -10.65 37.74 18.40
C GLY A 964 -11.40 37.81 17.08
N ILE A 965 -10.61 37.70 16.03
CA ILE A 965 -11.05 37.55 14.64
C ILE A 965 -10.48 36.26 14.07
N SER A 966 -11.16 35.66 13.10
CA SER A 966 -10.68 34.43 12.46
C SER A 966 -9.46 34.70 11.58
N MET A 967 -8.51 33.77 11.59
CA MET A 967 -7.32 33.75 10.72
C MET A 967 -7.49 32.82 9.50
N VAL A 968 -8.65 32.17 9.33
CA VAL A 968 -8.87 31.25 8.19
C VAL A 968 -8.62 31.92 6.84
N PRO A 969 -9.09 33.16 6.57
CA PRO A 969 -8.80 33.83 5.31
C PRO A 969 -7.30 34.00 5.06
N GLU A 970 -6.53 34.41 6.07
CA GLU A 970 -5.08 34.57 5.95
C GLU A 970 -4.38 33.23 5.67
N LEU A 971 -4.72 32.17 6.41
CA LEU A 971 -4.16 30.83 6.22
C LEU A 971 -4.40 30.32 4.79
N LEU A 972 -5.57 30.60 4.23
CA LEU A 972 -5.96 30.20 2.87
C LEU A 972 -5.54 31.20 1.77
N GLY A 973 -4.74 32.23 2.11
CA GLY A 973 -4.24 33.22 1.16
C GLY A 973 -5.30 34.20 0.64
N ARG A 974 -6.46 34.32 1.29
CA ARG A 974 -7.59 35.19 0.94
C ARG A 974 -7.48 36.55 1.63
N LYS A 975 -6.37 37.26 1.39
CA LYS A 975 -6.01 38.50 2.12
C LYS A 975 -7.10 39.58 2.10
N GLU A 976 -7.84 39.73 1.01
CA GLU A 976 -8.93 40.71 0.88
C GLU A 976 -10.13 40.41 1.80
N GLN A 977 -10.26 39.17 2.29
CA GLN A 977 -11.32 38.74 3.21
C GLN A 977 -10.85 38.75 4.67
N GLN A 978 -9.56 38.94 4.92
CA GLN A 978 -9.01 38.91 6.27
C GLN A 978 -9.41 40.18 7.04
N ALA A 979 -10.19 39.99 8.12
CA ALA A 979 -10.53 41.07 9.04
C ALA A 979 -9.26 41.62 9.71
N LYS A 980 -9.30 42.87 10.16
CA LYS A 980 -8.18 43.52 10.88
C LYS A 980 -8.60 43.91 12.29
N HIS A 981 -7.71 43.69 13.25
CA HIS A 981 -7.87 44.20 14.60
C HIS A 981 -7.83 45.72 14.61
N THR A 982 -8.70 46.34 15.41
CA THR A 982 -8.57 47.76 15.74
C THR A 982 -7.35 47.98 16.64
N TYR A 983 -7.16 47.08 17.61
CA TYR A 983 -5.99 47.02 18.47
C TYR A 983 -5.81 45.62 19.06
N LEU A 984 -4.62 45.33 19.58
CA LEU A 984 -4.35 44.23 20.52
C LEU A 984 -4.08 44.80 21.91
N TYR A 985 -4.57 44.17 22.98
CA TYR A 985 -4.45 44.68 24.36
C TYR A 985 -3.96 43.63 25.34
N TRP A 986 -3.05 44.02 26.24
CA TRP A 986 -2.54 43.18 27.31
C TRP A 986 -2.53 43.92 28.66
N GLU A 987 -2.82 43.21 29.74
CA GLU A 987 -2.56 43.63 31.12
C GLU A 987 -2.07 42.46 31.98
N LEU A 988 -1.29 42.78 33.02
CA LEU A 988 -0.72 41.81 33.94
C LEU A 988 -0.66 42.37 35.36
N TYR A 989 -1.00 41.53 36.34
CA TYR A 989 -1.00 41.87 37.78
C TYR A 989 0.12 41.17 38.57
N GLU A 990 1.10 40.56 37.89
CA GLU A 990 2.28 39.99 38.53
C GLU A 990 3.33 41.08 38.79
N GLY A 991 3.73 41.28 40.06
CA GLY A 991 4.68 42.32 40.44
C GLY A 991 4.06 43.72 40.45
N ARG A 992 4.33 44.53 39.41
CA ARG A 992 3.71 45.86 39.24
C ARG A 992 2.62 45.76 38.18
N PRO A 993 1.38 46.21 38.45
CA PRO A 993 0.30 46.11 37.48
C PRO A 993 0.66 46.96 36.25
N ASN A 994 0.74 46.34 35.08
CA ASN A 994 1.18 46.96 33.84
C ASN A 994 0.25 46.58 32.67
N CYS A 995 0.27 47.36 31.59
CA CYS A 995 -0.51 47.07 30.39
C CYS A 995 0.18 47.60 29.12
N ALA A 996 -0.21 47.04 27.97
CA ALA A 996 0.19 47.53 26.66
C ALA A 996 -0.94 47.40 25.65
N LEU A 997 -0.85 48.20 24.59
CA LEU A 997 -1.79 48.19 23.49
C LEU A 997 -1.01 48.38 22.18
N ARG A 998 -1.30 47.55 21.17
CA ARG A 998 -0.78 47.70 19.81
C ARG A 998 -1.90 48.11 18.87
N MET A 999 -1.78 49.28 18.26
CA MET A 999 -2.70 49.81 17.25
C MET A 999 -1.92 49.97 15.94
N ASP A 1000 -2.14 49.04 15.00
CA ASP A 1000 -1.36 48.91 13.77
C ASP A 1000 0.16 48.82 14.05
N HIS A 1001 0.93 49.85 13.73
CA HIS A 1001 2.37 49.93 14.01
C HIS A 1001 2.72 50.66 15.31
N TRP A 1002 1.74 51.26 15.99
CA TRP A 1002 1.96 51.97 17.24
C TRP A 1002 1.84 51.03 18.44
N LYS A 1003 2.82 51.06 19.33
CA LYS A 1003 2.80 50.31 20.60
C LYS A 1003 2.86 51.27 21.77
N GLY A 1004 1.83 51.25 22.61
CA GLY A 1004 1.80 51.97 23.86
C GLY A 1004 2.04 51.05 25.06
N ILE A 1005 2.89 51.46 26.00
CA ILE A 1005 3.20 50.70 27.22
C ILE A 1005 3.02 51.55 28.46
N VAL A 1006 2.35 51.00 29.48
CA VAL A 1006 2.24 51.57 30.82
C VAL A 1006 2.91 50.61 31.81
N ARG A 1007 4.07 51.01 32.34
CA ARG A 1007 4.89 50.15 33.22
C ARG A 1007 4.36 50.00 34.65
N ASP A 1008 3.56 50.95 35.13
CA ASP A 1008 2.89 50.88 36.42
C ASP A 1008 1.57 51.66 36.37
N ARG A 1009 0.46 50.94 36.35
CA ARG A 1009 -0.88 51.52 36.27
C ARG A 1009 -1.28 52.29 37.53
N ARG A 1010 -0.57 52.11 38.65
CA ARG A 1010 -0.83 52.87 39.89
C ARG A 1010 -0.35 54.33 39.81
N ASN A 1011 0.56 54.63 38.89
CA ASN A 1011 1.19 55.95 38.75
C ASN A 1011 0.58 56.76 37.59
N GLY A 1012 -0.76 56.85 37.54
CA GLY A 1012 -1.47 57.74 36.60
C GLY A 1012 -1.36 57.34 35.13
N ALA A 1013 -1.14 56.05 34.83
CA ALA A 1013 -1.05 55.52 33.47
C ALA A 1013 -0.05 56.27 32.56
N LYS A 1014 1.15 56.57 33.08
CA LYS A 1014 2.24 57.15 32.27
C LYS A 1014 2.56 56.22 31.08
N LEU A 1015 2.21 56.69 29.88
CA LEU A 1015 2.37 55.98 28.62
C LEU A 1015 3.74 56.27 28.00
N GLU A 1016 4.44 55.22 27.61
CA GLU A 1016 5.54 55.21 26.63
C GLU A 1016 4.96 54.81 25.27
N LEU A 1017 5.42 55.43 24.17
CA LEU A 1017 4.90 55.18 22.82
C LEU A 1017 6.03 54.88 21.83
N TYR A 1018 5.86 53.84 21.01
CA TYR A 1018 6.86 53.38 20.04
C TYR A 1018 6.25 53.18 18.64
N ASP A 1019 6.99 53.50 17.58
CA ASP A 1019 6.66 53.20 16.18
C ASP A 1019 7.43 51.96 15.70
N LEU A 1020 6.75 50.82 15.62
CA LEU A 1020 7.37 49.53 15.33
C LEU A 1020 7.89 49.40 13.89
N ARG A 1021 7.55 50.31 12.97
CA ARG A 1021 8.11 50.28 11.60
C ARG A 1021 9.58 50.66 11.57
N THR A 1022 10.01 51.51 12.51
CA THR A 1022 11.37 52.04 12.58
C THR A 1022 12.10 51.60 13.83
N ASP A 1023 11.37 51.15 14.85
CA ASP A 1023 11.92 50.74 16.15
C ASP A 1023 11.16 49.54 16.73
N GLU A 1024 11.32 48.38 16.08
CA GLU A 1024 10.78 47.09 16.55
C GLU A 1024 11.39 46.66 17.91
N SER A 1025 12.52 47.26 18.28
CA SER A 1025 13.22 47.06 19.55
C SER A 1025 12.78 48.02 20.67
N GLU A 1026 11.79 48.89 20.45
CA GLU A 1026 11.21 49.78 21.48
C GLU A 1026 12.27 50.54 22.31
N GLN A 1027 13.26 51.14 21.64
CA GLN A 1027 14.36 51.91 22.23
C GLN A 1027 14.03 53.41 22.36
N GLU A 1028 13.28 54.00 21.42
CA GLU A 1028 12.98 55.44 21.41
C GLU A 1028 11.51 55.71 21.78
N ASP A 1029 11.28 56.23 22.99
CA ASP A 1029 9.95 56.73 23.38
C ASP A 1029 9.61 58.04 22.66
N VAL A 1030 8.63 57.97 21.76
CA VAL A 1030 8.18 59.10 20.93
C VAL A 1030 6.87 59.72 21.41
N VAL A 1031 6.42 59.42 22.64
CA VAL A 1031 5.14 59.92 23.18
C VAL A 1031 5.00 61.44 23.11
N GLY A 1032 6.08 62.19 23.34
CA GLY A 1032 6.08 63.65 23.27
C GLY A 1032 5.98 64.22 21.85
N LYS A 1033 6.35 63.42 20.83
CA LYS A 1033 6.29 63.79 19.41
C LYS A 1033 4.92 63.50 18.79
N HIS A 1034 4.16 62.55 19.36
CA HIS A 1034 2.86 62.10 18.83
C HIS A 1034 1.73 62.13 19.90
N PRO A 1035 1.40 63.31 20.46
CA PRO A 1035 0.44 63.42 21.56
C PRO A 1035 -0.99 62.97 21.18
N GLN A 1036 -1.41 63.10 19.92
CA GLN A 1036 -2.72 62.65 19.47
C GLN A 1036 -2.84 61.12 19.51
N VAL A 1037 -1.85 60.42 18.94
CA VAL A 1037 -1.78 58.95 18.96
C VAL A 1037 -1.70 58.43 20.40
N ALA A 1038 -0.88 59.08 21.23
CA ALA A 1038 -0.78 58.75 22.64
C ALA A 1038 -2.12 58.90 23.38
N ASN A 1039 -2.96 59.87 23.03
CA ASN A 1039 -4.28 60.04 23.62
C ASN A 1039 -5.27 58.96 23.13
N GLU A 1040 -5.27 58.65 21.84
CA GLU A 1040 -6.10 57.59 21.26
C GLU A 1040 -5.83 56.24 21.91
N ILE A 1041 -4.55 55.87 22.07
CA ILE A 1041 -4.16 54.64 22.76
C ILE A 1041 -4.62 54.63 24.22
N ARG A 1042 -4.53 55.75 24.95
CA ARG A 1042 -5.02 55.82 26.35
C ARG A 1042 -6.51 55.54 26.43
N VAL A 1043 -7.31 56.13 25.54
CA VAL A 1043 -8.76 55.89 25.49
C VAL A 1043 -9.05 54.42 25.22
N MET A 1044 -8.40 53.82 24.21
CA MET A 1044 -8.59 52.40 23.90
C MET A 1044 -8.14 51.48 25.06
N MET A 1045 -7.06 51.82 25.79
CA MET A 1045 -6.64 51.07 26.97
C MET A 1045 -7.66 51.11 28.12
N GLU A 1046 -8.34 52.24 28.30
CA GLU A 1046 -9.41 52.38 29.29
C GLU A 1046 -10.66 51.58 28.88
N GLU A 1047 -11.02 51.62 27.60
CA GLU A 1047 -12.15 50.87 27.03
C GLU A 1047 -11.95 49.35 27.07
N ALA A 1048 -10.72 48.88 26.80
CA ALA A 1048 -10.37 47.46 26.82
C ALA A 1048 -10.34 46.84 28.23
N HIS A 1049 -10.23 47.67 29.27
CA HIS A 1049 -10.14 47.18 30.65
C HIS A 1049 -11.53 47.04 31.29
N ARG A 1050 -11.84 45.85 31.82
CA ARG A 1050 -12.96 45.65 32.76
C ARG A 1050 -12.45 45.28 34.15
N PRO A 1051 -13.06 45.73 35.26
CA PRO A 1051 -12.68 45.27 36.59
C PRO A 1051 -12.77 43.74 36.74
N ASN A 1052 -11.82 43.15 37.48
CA ASN A 1052 -11.82 41.73 37.82
C ASN A 1052 -12.07 41.55 39.32
N ILE A 1053 -12.73 40.46 39.72
CA ILE A 1053 -13.13 40.20 41.11
C ILE A 1053 -11.98 39.72 42.02
N PHE A 1054 -10.86 39.24 41.45
CA PHE A 1054 -9.70 38.76 42.20
C PHE A 1054 -8.50 39.69 42.10
N TRP A 1055 -8.47 40.55 41.09
CA TRP A 1055 -7.32 41.37 40.74
C TRP A 1055 -7.70 42.85 40.79
N HIS A 1056 -7.12 43.56 41.76
CA HIS A 1056 -7.33 44.99 41.94
C HIS A 1056 -5.99 45.72 42.06
N MET A 1057 -5.78 46.74 41.23
CA MET A 1057 -4.51 47.49 41.16
C MET A 1057 -4.11 48.17 42.49
N ASN A 1058 -5.08 48.38 43.38
CA ASN A 1058 -4.90 49.06 44.67
C ASN A 1058 -4.76 48.09 45.87
N ASN A 1059 -4.98 46.79 45.67
CA ASN A 1059 -4.88 45.80 46.76
C ASN A 1059 -3.42 45.46 47.10
N LYS A 1060 -3.18 45.04 48.35
CA LYS A 1060 -1.89 44.51 48.82
C LYS A 1060 -2.13 43.25 49.66
N PRO A 1061 -1.88 42.04 49.13
CA PRO A 1061 -1.40 41.71 47.78
C PRO A 1061 -2.40 42.07 46.66
N LEU A 1062 -1.93 42.17 45.41
CA LEU A 1062 -2.79 42.50 44.25
C LEU A 1062 -3.85 41.43 43.96
N PHE A 1063 -3.53 40.18 44.30
CA PHE A 1063 -4.44 39.04 44.24
C PHE A 1063 -5.19 38.88 45.57
N ASP A 1064 -6.52 38.86 45.52
CA ASP A 1064 -7.36 38.59 46.68
C ASP A 1064 -7.59 37.07 46.83
N VAL A 1065 -6.65 36.40 47.49
CA VAL A 1065 -6.69 34.95 47.73
C VAL A 1065 -7.88 34.53 48.59
N ASP A 1066 -8.25 35.34 49.58
CA ASP A 1066 -9.37 35.03 50.49
C ASP A 1066 -10.69 35.08 49.73
N LYS A 1067 -10.86 36.10 48.86
CA LYS A 1067 -12.02 36.20 47.98
C LYS A 1067 -12.08 35.04 46.99
N ALA A 1068 -10.94 34.66 46.40
CA ALA A 1068 -10.86 33.52 45.49
C ALA A 1068 -11.26 32.22 46.19
N CYS A 1069 -10.66 31.90 47.33
CA CYS A 1069 -10.96 30.72 48.14
C CYS A 1069 -12.43 30.71 48.62
N SER A 1070 -12.97 31.86 49.03
CA SER A 1070 -14.38 31.98 49.45
C SER A 1070 -15.35 31.68 48.31
N ILE A 1071 -15.05 32.09 47.08
CA ILE A 1071 -15.90 31.82 45.92
C ILE A 1071 -15.81 30.35 45.51
N THR A 1072 -14.64 29.74 45.61
CA THR A 1072 -14.42 28.34 45.21
C THR A 1072 -14.70 27.33 46.32
N GLY A 1073 -15.01 27.79 47.53
CA GLY A 1073 -15.29 26.93 48.68
C GLY A 1073 -14.05 26.19 49.21
N ILE A 1074 -12.83 26.65 48.87
CA ILE A 1074 -11.58 26.06 49.34
C ILE A 1074 -11.19 26.70 50.68
N ILE A 1075 -10.89 25.88 51.68
CA ILE A 1075 -10.33 26.37 52.95
C ILE A 1075 -8.82 26.59 52.75
N PRO A 1076 -8.28 27.81 52.88
CA PRO A 1076 -6.84 28.04 52.78
C PRO A 1076 -6.13 27.26 53.89
N GLN A 1077 -5.15 26.42 53.55
CA GLN A 1077 -4.35 25.75 54.58
C GLN A 1077 -3.49 26.79 55.33
N PRO A 1078 -3.62 26.91 56.67
CA PRO A 1078 -2.83 27.87 57.43
C PRO A 1078 -1.40 27.33 57.60
N GLY A 1079 -0.44 27.75 56.75
CA GLY A 1079 0.96 27.42 57.04
C GLY A 1079 2.00 27.61 55.94
N GLU A 1080 1.67 27.51 54.66
CA GLU A 1080 2.69 27.63 53.61
C GLU A 1080 2.93 29.09 53.21
N LYS A 1081 3.40 29.90 54.16
CA LYS A 1081 4.16 31.11 53.85
C LYS A 1081 5.63 30.75 53.75
N LYS A 1082 6.11 30.56 52.52
CA LYS A 1082 7.34 31.19 52.03
C LYS A 1082 7.50 31.06 50.53
#